data_AF-A0A172ZHE3-F1
#
_entry.id   AF-A0A172ZHE3-F1
#
_cell.length_a   1.000
_cell.length_b   1.000
_cell.length_c   1.000
_cell.angle_alpha   90.00
_cell.angle_beta   90.00
_cell.angle_gamma   90.00
#
_symmetry.space_group_name_H-M   'P 1'
#
loop_
_entity.id
_entity.type
_entity.pdbx_description
1 polymer ?
#
loop_
_entity_poly.entity_id
_entity_poly.type
_entity_poly.pdbx_seq_one_letter_code
_entity_poly.pdbx_strand_id
1 'polypeptide(L)'
;MTRKFNIPFYSALTLSISVLIGTAMPYNAMAQSAQSAQTITPMHPHQSAPGKSTAPTLNIQTLKLDKHTASMTQKRTFKAAFRLPQGVDPKKVTWTYGGKPLSEWKKYKNGKYEGAPFITASPVRLVNGQATAAITFDLPYGTENLSEPFLQRPLYKSLMGTFSLSATVNGKVIARTPVKLTPYESYHTYEELKPEIDAITAQAAHQNNRYIHTLSIGKSVEGRDIYMTIVARDKAVVEKYQTITHPAMMNDPAQLQKDIESGAFGDYQVPVWLNNIHPNEAPGVDSIVNYFKTAALAKEITYKTKTSDNQPNTVHMNMDDALNHVFFLLVYTDNPDGRVHLERTNAAYFDLNRDNSYQTQPETRSVTEQIAKWSPISFLDMHGFDKNFLIEPATPPHDPNIEYDLLIDHMVQQAKAMGEAGIANTKYDYYHIPYEEHRKTVENPGYVSKGTSSGWDDASAAYTAVFAMHHGAMGHTLEIPETNEDSTSALYYSAAAATHYVMENKQDLFLNQLKIYERGINNIDSRTVDPYLVNAKNKVIGRPRHGKDNFFPEYYVLPIDKALQKNPLETYRMIKHFLRNGVKVERSIEPVTTGGHTYPAGSFVVNMHQAEHGIANMVLYDGVDVSDYPSVAGEMVQDFPDLRGFSSYAVRDMGAFTGKTSAVTSVFVPAAQIPAHATYTVIRNTNNDAIQVVNHLLASGKKVTMLTSSQSGIEAGDFVAVTDDLKPLVSKYYIDTAAFQGSKPQGKVLKPSVVAALGESAYVLKNLGFKVTDNQQRADVLVNTFDSDKLVAGGKPYIAYGNMGMVNIKDWIPGFSFAGPTWERYEGVFRTDIKQDNPITASYDAQEYLYTLSGSYVTAVPKTAKVLAVISKQPDFYKGGWWPKHDQAKGKILAFTYKDKNKNVTVFANDLTSDAHSQHQFRLLANSVFHAAPGASE
;
A
#
# COMPACT_ATOMS: atom_id res chain seq x y z
N MET A 1 -54.05 38.75 10.72
CA MET A 1 -53.88 37.80 9.61
C MET A 1 -52.49 37.22 9.68
N THR A 2 -52.41 36.00 10.17
CA THR A 2 -51.23 35.20 10.47
C THR A 2 -51.00 34.21 9.32
N ARG A 3 -49.74 34.01 8.93
CA ARG A 3 -49.09 32.69 8.96
C ARG A 3 -47.64 32.78 8.47
N LYS A 4 -46.73 32.73 9.44
CA LYS A 4 -45.35 32.28 9.29
C LYS A 4 -45.39 30.76 9.09
N PHE A 5 -44.57 30.23 8.18
CA PHE A 5 -44.16 28.82 8.23
C PHE A 5 -42.65 28.78 8.51
N ASN A 6 -42.33 28.32 9.71
CA ASN A 6 -41.00 27.88 10.12
C ASN A 6 -40.90 26.38 9.84
N ILE A 7 -39.83 25.93 9.18
CA ILE A 7 -39.31 24.56 9.26
C ILE A 7 -37.78 24.69 9.34
N PRO A 8 -37.11 24.23 10.41
CA PRO A 8 -35.66 24.14 10.44
C PRO A 8 -35.21 22.79 9.88
N PHE A 9 -34.41 22.82 8.81
CA PHE A 9 -33.59 21.70 8.38
C PHE A 9 -32.37 21.61 9.31
N TYR A 10 -32.35 20.62 10.20
CA TYR A 10 -31.12 20.10 10.78
C TYR A 10 -30.66 18.93 9.90
N SER A 11 -29.60 19.13 9.12
CA SER A 11 -28.88 18.04 8.46
C SER A 11 -27.60 17.80 9.25
N ALA A 12 -27.56 16.69 9.98
CA ALA A 12 -26.36 16.18 10.63
C ALA A 12 -25.49 15.50 9.57
N LEU A 13 -24.40 16.17 9.17
CA LEU A 13 -23.35 15.60 8.34
C LEU A 13 -22.22 15.19 9.28
N THR A 14 -22.15 13.90 9.62
CA THR A 14 -21.01 13.33 10.35
C THR A 14 -20.04 12.81 9.30
N LEU A 15 -19.11 13.67 8.88
CA LEU A 15 -17.98 13.29 8.03
C LEU A 15 -16.94 12.59 8.92
N SER A 16 -16.62 11.34 8.63
CA SER A 16 -15.40 10.69 9.11
C SER A 16 -14.19 11.37 8.47
N ILE A 17 -13.57 12.29 9.20
CA ILE A 17 -12.31 12.94 8.83
C ILE A 17 -11.19 11.94 9.15
N SER A 18 -10.95 10.99 8.26
CA SER A 18 -9.76 10.13 8.30
C SER A 18 -9.15 9.86 6.91
N VAL A 19 -9.77 10.35 5.86
CA VAL A 19 -9.12 10.62 4.58
C VAL A 19 -8.85 12.13 4.56
N LEU A 20 -7.61 12.56 4.25
CA LEU A 20 -7.09 13.95 4.25
C LEU A 20 -6.28 14.32 5.50
N ILE A 21 -4.95 14.15 5.41
CA ILE A 21 -3.95 15.23 5.41
C ILE A 21 -2.61 14.56 5.03
N GLY A 22 -2.37 14.48 3.73
CA GLY A 22 -1.04 14.29 3.15
C GLY A 22 -0.61 15.60 2.50
N THR A 23 -0.48 16.66 3.28
CA THR A 23 0.05 17.95 2.79
C THR A 23 1.49 18.10 3.23
N ALA A 24 2.39 17.92 2.27
CA ALA A 24 3.81 18.21 2.42
C ALA A 24 4.01 19.69 2.76
N MET A 25 4.47 19.99 3.98
CA MET A 25 5.17 21.23 4.28
C MET A 25 6.68 20.96 4.35
N PRO A 26 7.53 21.75 3.68
CA PRO A 26 8.97 21.52 3.65
C PRO A 26 9.62 22.03 4.95
N TYR A 27 9.99 21.12 5.85
CA TYR A 27 10.87 21.45 6.98
C TYR A 27 12.34 21.39 6.54
N ASN A 28 12.83 22.51 6.01
CA ASN A 28 14.26 22.79 5.89
C ASN A 28 14.68 23.69 7.05
N ALA A 29 15.23 23.11 8.13
CA ALA A 29 16.30 23.70 8.94
C ALA A 29 16.67 22.78 10.12
N MET A 30 17.99 22.64 10.34
CA MET A 30 18.66 22.01 11.49
C MET A 30 19.00 20.51 11.39
N ALA A 31 19.80 20.18 10.38
CA ALA A 31 20.70 19.03 10.44
C ALA A 31 22.16 19.51 10.30
N GLN A 32 22.78 19.87 11.42
CA GLN A 32 24.24 19.90 11.52
C GLN A 32 24.66 19.68 12.98
N SER A 33 25.68 18.84 13.17
CA SER A 33 26.34 18.40 14.42
C SER A 33 25.76 17.18 15.16
N ALA A 34 26.01 15.99 14.62
CA ALA A 34 26.17 14.78 15.43
C ALA A 34 27.02 13.73 14.67
N GLN A 35 28.30 14.04 14.45
CA GLN A 35 29.31 13.04 14.09
C GLN A 35 30.53 13.27 14.97
N SER A 36 30.61 12.51 16.06
CA SER A 36 31.86 11.97 16.62
C SER A 36 31.56 11.37 17.99
N ALA A 37 31.67 10.04 18.11
CA ALA A 37 32.30 9.35 19.23
C ALA A 37 31.95 7.84 19.19
N GLN A 38 32.84 7.04 18.60
CA GLN A 38 33.03 5.65 19.02
C GLN A 38 34.50 5.28 18.81
N THR A 39 35.23 5.06 19.92
CA THR A 39 36.04 3.84 20.20
C THR A 39 36.93 4.10 21.42
N ILE A 40 36.84 3.23 22.44
CA ILE A 40 37.86 3.08 23.47
C ILE A 40 38.09 1.58 23.66
N THR A 41 39.36 1.17 23.65
CA THR A 41 39.84 -0.12 24.18
C THR A 41 41.15 0.15 24.94
N PRO A 42 41.50 -0.59 26.01
CA PRO A 42 42.28 -0.06 27.12
C PRO A 42 43.76 -0.47 27.12
N MET A 43 44.61 0.37 27.71
CA MET A 43 45.96 -0.01 28.19
C MET A 43 46.19 0.53 29.61
N HIS A 44 46.94 -0.24 30.39
CA HIS A 44 47.27 -0.06 31.81
C HIS A 44 48.82 -0.08 31.96
N PRO A 45 49.41 0.21 33.14
CA PRO A 45 49.70 1.55 33.70
C PRO A 45 51.19 1.76 34.08
N HIS A 46 51.61 2.99 34.44
CA HIS A 46 52.67 3.21 35.45
C HIS A 46 52.72 4.68 35.95
N GLN A 47 52.63 4.84 37.29
CA GLN A 47 53.22 5.83 38.25
C GLN A 47 53.38 7.32 37.84
N SER A 48 53.16 8.35 38.67
CA SER A 48 53.21 8.56 40.13
C SER A 48 52.51 9.88 40.52
N ALA A 49 51.93 9.96 41.72
CA ALA A 49 51.26 11.15 42.27
C ALA A 49 52.23 12.22 42.81
N PRO A 50 51.78 13.46 43.12
CA PRO A 50 51.27 13.68 44.48
C PRO A 50 50.04 14.63 44.62
N GLY A 51 49.14 14.24 45.54
CA GLY A 51 48.53 15.13 46.53
C GLY A 51 47.44 16.12 46.09
N LYS A 52 46.18 15.66 45.97
CA LYS A 52 44.98 16.46 46.27
C LYS A 52 43.89 15.59 46.92
N SER A 53 43.30 16.13 47.99
CA SER A 53 42.15 15.60 48.73
C SER A 53 41.11 14.94 47.83
N THR A 54 40.96 13.62 47.94
CA THR A 54 39.91 12.86 47.27
C THR A 54 38.65 12.90 48.12
N ALA A 55 37.67 13.69 47.71
CA ALA A 55 36.28 13.48 48.11
C ALA A 55 35.90 12.02 47.80
N PRO A 56 35.11 11.34 48.66
CA PRO A 56 34.76 9.93 48.44
C PRO A 56 34.14 9.78 47.05
N THR A 57 34.75 8.91 46.23
CA THR A 57 34.17 8.46 44.96
C THR A 57 32.88 7.73 45.28
N LEU A 58 31.75 8.41 45.08
CA LEU A 58 30.43 7.82 45.15
C LEU A 58 30.31 6.77 44.06
N ASN A 59 30.41 5.48 44.42
CA ASN A 59 30.13 4.39 43.49
C ASN A 59 28.66 4.49 43.06
N ILE A 60 28.45 4.68 41.75
CA ILE A 60 27.10 4.75 41.18
C ILE A 60 26.49 3.36 41.26
N GLN A 61 25.44 3.21 42.07
CA GLN A 61 24.75 1.93 42.20
C GLN A 61 23.63 1.78 41.17
N THR A 62 23.18 0.55 40.96
CA THR A 62 21.95 0.29 40.21
C THR A 62 20.73 0.66 41.04
N LEU A 63 19.87 1.52 40.48
CA LEU A 63 18.57 1.85 41.04
C LEU A 63 17.62 0.67 40.81
N LYS A 64 17.00 0.14 41.86
CA LYS A 64 15.95 -0.89 41.71
C LYS A 64 14.63 -0.21 41.37
N LEU A 65 13.94 -0.71 40.35
CA LEU A 65 12.57 -0.35 40.01
C LEU A 65 11.72 -1.61 39.92
N ASP A 66 10.41 -1.45 40.15
CA ASP A 66 9.40 -2.48 39.89
C ASP A 66 9.00 -2.55 38.40
N LYS A 67 9.22 -1.48 37.64
CA LYS A 67 9.00 -1.41 36.19
C LYS A 67 10.08 -0.59 35.49
N HIS A 68 10.33 -0.92 34.23
CA HIS A 68 11.35 -0.24 33.40
C HIS A 68 10.77 0.42 32.13
N THR A 69 9.45 0.38 31.92
CA THR A 69 8.78 0.93 30.74
C THR A 69 7.67 1.90 31.14
N ALA A 70 7.87 3.17 30.81
CA ALA A 70 6.89 4.26 30.93
C ALA A 70 6.07 4.40 29.65
N SER A 71 4.80 4.75 29.80
CA SER A 71 3.86 4.94 28.69
C SER A 71 3.49 6.41 28.56
N MET A 72 3.24 6.85 27.33
CA MET A 72 2.71 8.18 27.02
C MET A 72 1.17 8.22 27.07
N THR A 73 0.51 7.06 27.04
CA THR A 73 -0.96 6.92 27.03
C THR A 73 -1.53 6.39 28.33
N GLN A 74 -0.68 5.99 29.27
CA GLN A 74 -1.09 5.53 30.59
C GLN A 74 -0.20 6.14 31.67
N LYS A 75 -0.82 6.79 32.64
CA LYS A 75 -0.13 7.26 33.84
C LYS A 75 0.40 6.08 34.65
N ARG A 76 1.70 6.09 34.98
CA ARG A 76 2.38 5.01 35.70
C ARG A 76 3.22 5.56 36.84
N THR A 77 3.21 4.86 37.98
CA THR A 77 4.07 5.18 39.13
C THR A 77 5.00 4.01 39.42
N PHE A 78 6.31 4.26 39.37
CA PHE A 78 7.36 3.29 39.67
C PHE A 78 7.86 3.45 41.10
N LYS A 79 8.13 2.33 41.76
CA LYS A 79 8.74 2.29 43.10
C LYS A 79 10.25 2.17 42.95
N ALA A 80 10.93 3.28 43.13
CA ALA A 80 12.38 3.37 43.10
C ALA A 80 12.97 3.05 44.47
N ALA A 81 14.01 2.20 44.51
CA ALA A 81 14.70 1.83 45.74
C ALA A 81 16.22 1.73 45.55
N PHE A 82 16.99 2.35 46.45
CA PHE A 82 18.46 2.36 46.42
C PHE A 82 19.05 2.59 47.81
N ARG A 83 20.34 2.30 48.00
CA ARG A 83 21.04 2.58 49.27
C ARG A 83 21.52 4.02 49.29
N LEU A 84 21.15 4.78 50.32
CA LEU A 84 21.62 6.15 50.44
C LEU A 84 23.09 6.15 50.91
N PRO A 85 24.01 6.90 50.28
CA PRO A 85 25.37 7.02 50.76
C PRO A 85 25.41 7.59 52.18
N GLN A 86 26.39 7.17 52.97
CA GLN A 86 26.53 7.59 54.36
C GLN A 86 26.66 9.12 54.47
N GLY A 87 25.91 9.74 55.38
CA GLY A 87 25.92 11.19 55.61
C GLY A 87 25.12 12.03 54.60
N VAL A 88 24.46 11.42 53.61
CA VAL A 88 23.56 12.13 52.69
C VAL A 88 22.18 12.29 53.34
N ASP A 89 21.67 13.53 53.34
CA ASP A 89 20.29 13.81 53.72
C ASP A 89 19.34 13.38 52.58
N PRO A 90 18.34 12.50 52.83
CA PRO A 90 17.35 12.10 51.84
C PRO A 90 16.65 13.28 51.15
N LYS A 91 16.49 14.42 51.84
CA LYS A 91 15.85 15.63 51.29
C LYS A 91 16.69 16.33 50.22
N LYS A 92 17.98 16.03 50.15
CA LYS A 92 18.90 16.59 49.13
C LYS A 92 18.97 15.74 47.86
N VAL A 93 18.27 14.61 47.82
CA VAL A 93 18.19 13.79 46.62
C VAL A 93 17.24 14.43 45.63
N THR A 94 17.76 14.69 44.44
CA THR A 94 16.99 15.13 43.26
C THR A 94 17.00 14.05 42.19
N TRP A 95 16.18 14.22 41.16
CA TRP A 95 15.99 13.23 40.11
C TRP A 95 16.24 13.83 38.73
N THR A 96 16.86 13.02 37.86
CA THR A 96 17.04 13.35 36.45
C THR A 96 16.60 12.18 35.58
N TYR A 97 16.14 12.49 34.36
CA TYR A 97 15.81 11.52 33.33
C TYR A 97 16.47 11.97 32.02
N GLY A 98 17.29 11.11 31.42
CA GLY A 98 18.09 11.48 30.25
C GLY A 98 19.10 12.59 30.53
N GLY A 99 19.56 12.73 31.78
CA GLY A 99 20.46 13.81 32.22
C GLY A 99 19.78 15.15 32.47
N LYS A 100 18.47 15.29 32.19
CA LYS A 100 17.70 16.51 32.44
C LYS A 100 16.93 16.40 33.77
N PRO A 101 16.80 17.48 34.56
CA PRO A 101 15.87 17.56 35.69
C PRO A 101 14.46 17.15 35.28
N LEU A 102 13.71 16.46 36.16
CA LEU A 102 12.34 16.05 35.85
C LEU A 102 11.42 17.22 35.48
N SER A 103 11.70 18.43 36.01
CA SER A 103 10.96 19.66 35.70
C SER A 103 11.08 20.15 34.25
N GLU A 104 12.04 19.65 33.49
CA GLU A 104 12.21 19.98 32.06
C GLU A 104 11.41 19.07 31.14
N TRP A 105 10.95 17.91 31.64
CA TRP A 105 10.07 17.00 30.89
C TRP A 105 8.63 17.48 31.02
N LYS A 106 8.28 18.47 30.21
CA LYS A 106 7.01 19.21 30.27
C LYS A 106 5.95 18.62 29.34
N LYS A 107 4.69 18.77 29.73
CA LYS A 107 3.54 18.45 28.88
C LYS A 107 3.48 19.37 27.66
N TYR A 108 3.00 18.84 26.54
CA TYR A 108 2.73 19.59 25.33
C TYR A 108 1.48 20.45 25.51
N LYS A 109 1.59 21.75 25.22
CA LYS A 109 0.52 22.74 25.30
C LYS A 109 0.82 23.89 24.34
N ASN A 110 -0.19 24.43 23.66
CA ASN A 110 -0.05 25.58 22.74
C ASN A 110 1.05 25.40 21.67
N GLY A 111 1.26 24.18 21.16
CA GLY A 111 2.28 23.90 20.15
C GLY A 111 3.71 23.68 20.68
N LYS A 112 3.92 23.66 22.01
CA LYS A 112 5.25 23.56 22.63
C LYS A 112 5.23 22.71 23.91
N TYR A 113 6.38 22.20 24.34
CA TYR A 113 6.54 21.55 25.65
C TYR A 113 6.70 22.59 26.77
N GLU A 114 5.63 23.34 27.06
CA GLU A 114 5.62 24.42 28.06
C GLU A 114 4.69 24.16 29.26
N GLY A 115 3.96 23.04 29.26
CA GLY A 115 3.05 22.67 30.34
C GLY A 115 3.76 22.27 31.64
N ALA A 116 2.97 21.79 32.59
CA ALA A 116 3.51 21.21 33.82
C ALA A 116 4.40 19.99 33.52
N PRO A 117 5.38 19.65 34.38
CA PRO A 117 6.16 18.42 34.23
C PRO A 117 5.25 17.19 34.19
N PHE A 118 5.45 16.29 33.24
CA PHE A 118 4.75 14.99 33.21
C PHE A 118 5.51 13.91 33.99
N ILE A 119 6.77 14.15 34.35
CA ILE A 119 7.53 13.25 35.23
C ILE A 119 7.68 13.92 36.60
N THR A 120 7.26 13.21 37.66
CA THR A 120 7.33 13.71 39.03
C THR A 120 7.91 12.65 39.97
N ALA A 121 8.52 13.08 41.07
CA ALA A 121 9.06 12.20 42.09
C ALA A 121 8.51 12.59 43.46
N SER A 122 8.08 11.61 44.26
CA SER A 122 7.76 11.84 45.65
C SER A 122 9.05 12.15 46.44
N PRO A 123 8.96 12.80 47.61
CA PRO A 123 10.09 12.91 48.53
C PRO A 123 10.69 11.55 48.87
N VAL A 124 12.02 11.48 48.98
CA VAL A 124 12.73 10.25 49.34
C VAL A 124 12.46 9.90 50.80
N ARG A 125 12.04 8.66 51.05
CA ARG A 125 11.78 8.10 52.40
C ARG A 125 12.73 6.96 52.69
N LEU A 126 13.18 6.85 53.95
CA LEU A 126 13.95 5.71 54.41
C LEU A 126 13.00 4.64 54.96
N VAL A 127 13.02 3.45 54.37
CA VAL A 127 12.25 2.28 54.83
C VAL A 127 13.24 1.13 54.98
N ASN A 128 13.37 0.58 56.19
CA ASN A 128 14.28 -0.54 56.50
C ASN A 128 15.74 -0.32 56.02
N GLY A 129 16.25 0.91 56.15
CA GLY A 129 17.62 1.26 55.72
C GLY A 129 17.81 1.49 54.22
N GLN A 130 16.74 1.43 53.42
CA GLN A 130 16.76 1.71 51.97
C GLN A 130 16.01 3.01 51.66
N ALA A 131 16.59 3.85 50.79
CA ALA A 131 15.93 5.03 50.26
C ALA A 131 14.90 4.61 49.21
N THR A 132 13.68 5.12 49.33
CA THR A 132 12.55 4.80 48.46
C THR A 132 11.87 6.08 47.95
N ALA A 133 11.41 6.06 46.71
CA ALA A 133 10.61 7.14 46.12
C ALA A 133 9.65 6.60 45.07
N ALA A 134 8.51 7.26 44.90
CA ALA A 134 7.57 7.01 43.82
C ALA A 134 7.87 7.95 42.64
N ILE A 135 8.17 7.40 41.47
CA ILE A 135 8.43 8.15 40.25
C ILE A 135 7.23 8.00 39.33
N THR A 136 6.48 9.08 39.11
CA THR A 136 5.27 9.05 38.29
C THR A 136 5.54 9.65 36.93
N PHE A 137 5.28 8.87 35.88
CA PHE A 137 5.16 9.32 34.50
C PHE A 137 3.67 9.51 34.21
N ASP A 138 3.29 10.74 33.88
CA ASP A 138 1.95 11.17 33.50
C ASP A 138 1.87 11.37 31.98
N LEU A 139 0.67 11.66 31.46
CA LEU A 139 0.44 11.82 30.02
C LEU A 139 1.14 13.10 29.50
N PRO A 140 2.13 13.01 28.60
CA PRO A 140 2.81 14.17 28.04
C PRO A 140 1.89 15.04 27.17
N TYR A 141 0.85 14.46 26.57
CA TYR A 141 -0.10 15.17 25.70
C TYR A 141 -1.45 15.45 26.35
N GLY A 142 -1.66 14.99 27.59
CA GLY A 142 -2.94 15.14 28.28
C GLY A 142 -4.09 14.28 27.71
N THR A 143 -3.75 13.32 26.84
CA THR A 143 -4.68 12.38 26.19
C THR A 143 -4.12 10.96 26.32
N GLU A 144 -5.01 9.97 26.33
CA GLU A 144 -4.66 8.55 26.28
C GLU A 144 -4.61 8.01 24.84
N ASN A 145 -4.89 8.87 23.85
CA ASN A 145 -4.92 8.49 22.44
C ASN A 145 -3.88 9.30 21.62
N LEU A 146 -2.84 8.64 21.12
CA LEU A 146 -1.84 9.28 20.26
C LEU A 146 -2.21 9.33 18.78
N SER A 147 -3.37 8.80 18.37
CA SER A 147 -3.87 8.92 17.00
C SER A 147 -4.55 10.26 16.71
N GLU A 148 -4.73 11.12 17.72
CA GLU A 148 -5.45 12.38 17.57
C GLU A 148 -4.77 13.29 16.52
N PRO A 149 -5.51 13.89 15.57
CA PRO A 149 -4.92 14.61 14.44
C PRO A 149 -3.96 15.76 14.80
N PHE A 150 -4.10 16.37 15.99
CA PHE A 150 -3.18 17.42 16.43
C PHE A 150 -1.81 16.88 16.89
N LEU A 151 -1.72 15.58 17.16
CA LEU A 151 -0.48 14.86 17.49
C LEU A 151 0.13 14.35 16.19
N GLN A 152 0.67 15.27 15.38
CA GLN A 152 1.41 14.88 14.18
C GLN A 152 2.52 13.88 14.56
N ARG A 153 2.63 12.75 13.85
CA ARG A 153 3.45 11.58 14.23
C ARG A 153 4.93 11.88 14.58
N PRO A 154 5.62 12.85 13.97
CA PRO A 154 6.95 13.28 14.41
C PRO A 154 7.01 13.79 15.87
N LEU A 155 5.88 14.24 16.42
CA LEU A 155 5.82 14.89 17.72
C LEU A 155 6.09 13.92 18.87
N TYR A 156 5.39 12.79 18.95
CA TYR A 156 5.61 11.82 20.04
C TYR A 156 6.85 10.97 19.83
N LYS A 157 7.26 10.74 18.57
CA LYS A 157 8.56 10.16 18.24
C LYS A 157 9.71 10.85 18.97
N SER A 158 9.65 12.19 19.08
CA SER A 158 10.70 12.99 19.71
C SER A 158 10.91 12.72 21.20
N LEU A 159 9.91 12.15 21.89
CA LEU A 159 10.00 11.77 23.30
C LEU A 159 10.43 10.32 23.50
N MET A 160 10.31 9.48 22.47
CA MET A 160 10.62 8.06 22.57
C MET A 160 12.11 7.82 22.82
N GLY A 161 12.41 6.82 23.63
CA GLY A 161 13.77 6.38 23.85
C GLY A 161 13.99 5.70 25.19
N THR A 162 15.19 5.15 25.36
CA THR A 162 15.63 4.60 26.65
C THR A 162 16.58 5.58 27.30
N PHE A 163 16.15 6.16 28.41
CA PHE A 163 16.92 7.17 29.12
C PHE A 163 17.27 6.71 30.54
N SER A 164 18.40 7.19 31.06
CA SER A 164 18.83 6.90 32.43
C SER A 164 17.99 7.69 33.43
N LEU A 165 17.16 7.01 34.23
CA LEU A 165 16.54 7.58 35.43
C LEU A 165 17.56 7.53 36.57
N SER A 166 17.90 8.69 37.11
CA SER A 166 19.03 8.82 38.04
C SER A 166 18.66 9.63 39.28
N ALA A 167 18.96 9.08 40.46
CA ALA A 167 18.97 9.82 41.72
C ALA A 167 20.31 10.57 41.84
N THR A 168 20.25 11.87 42.15
CA THR A 168 21.41 12.77 42.21
C THR A 168 21.47 13.52 43.52
N VAL A 169 22.69 13.83 43.98
CA VAL A 169 22.94 14.68 45.15
C VAL A 169 24.00 15.71 44.76
N ASN A 170 23.70 17.00 44.91
CA ASN A 170 24.58 18.10 44.49
C ASN A 170 25.08 17.94 43.03
N GLY A 171 24.20 17.50 42.13
CA GLY A 171 24.52 17.27 40.71
C GLY A 171 25.29 15.97 40.41
N LYS A 172 25.68 15.18 41.41
CA LYS A 172 26.36 13.89 41.21
C LYS A 172 25.37 12.73 41.27
N VAL A 173 25.42 11.83 40.29
CA VAL A 173 24.61 10.61 40.25
C VAL A 173 25.05 9.64 41.34
N ILE A 174 24.10 9.13 42.13
CA ILE A 174 24.34 8.15 43.20
C ILE A 174 23.66 6.80 42.95
N ALA A 175 22.59 6.79 42.15
CA ALA A 175 21.92 5.58 41.68
C ALA A 175 21.30 5.84 40.30
N ARG A 176 21.31 4.84 39.41
CA ARG A 176 20.61 4.95 38.11
C ARG A 176 20.15 3.62 37.56
N THR A 177 19.19 3.68 36.65
CA THR A 177 18.75 2.54 35.84
C THR A 177 18.16 3.04 34.52
N PRO A 178 18.25 2.28 33.41
CA PRO A 178 17.51 2.61 32.21
C PRO A 178 16.00 2.49 32.44
N VAL A 179 15.25 3.44 31.87
CA VAL A 179 13.79 3.41 31.75
C VAL A 179 13.42 3.82 30.33
N LYS A 180 12.67 2.99 29.63
CA LYS A 180 12.13 3.24 28.29
C LYS A 180 10.89 4.12 28.39
N LEU A 181 10.78 5.16 27.56
CA LEU A 181 9.56 5.94 27.34
C LEU A 181 9.04 5.65 25.94
N THR A 182 7.79 5.20 25.86
CA THR A 182 7.19 4.63 24.66
C THR A 182 5.70 4.98 24.59
N PRO A 183 5.03 4.95 23.42
CA PRO A 183 3.58 5.16 23.31
C PRO A 183 2.77 4.42 24.38
N TYR A 184 2.88 3.09 24.38
CA TYR A 184 2.28 2.15 25.33
C TYR A 184 3.26 1.00 25.59
N GLU A 185 2.93 0.12 26.53
CA GLU A 185 3.89 -0.82 27.12
C GLU A 185 4.44 -1.84 26.13
N SER A 186 3.58 -2.40 25.30
CA SER A 186 3.95 -3.41 24.30
C SER A 186 4.51 -2.85 23.00
N TYR A 187 4.74 -1.53 22.89
CA TYR A 187 5.25 -0.92 21.67
C TYR A 187 6.73 -1.26 21.38
N HIS A 188 7.01 -1.69 20.15
CA HIS A 188 8.35 -2.00 19.63
C HIS A 188 8.74 -1.10 18.45
N THR A 189 9.91 -0.47 18.47
CA THR A 189 10.45 0.12 17.23
C THR A 189 10.79 -0.98 16.22
N TYR A 190 10.96 -0.62 14.95
CA TYR A 190 11.37 -1.60 13.93
C TYR A 190 12.67 -2.33 14.31
N GLU A 191 13.64 -1.60 14.86
CA GLU A 191 14.92 -2.16 15.31
C GLU A 191 14.78 -3.14 16.47
N GLU A 192 13.69 -3.05 17.24
CA GLU A 192 13.39 -3.94 18.36
C GLU A 192 12.64 -5.21 17.93
N LEU A 193 12.02 -5.22 16.75
CA LEU A 193 11.23 -6.37 16.27
C LEU A 193 12.07 -7.64 16.16
N LYS A 194 13.16 -7.62 15.37
CA LYS A 194 13.97 -8.81 15.15
C LYS A 194 14.61 -9.35 16.45
N PRO A 195 15.19 -8.53 17.33
CA PRO A 195 15.65 -8.98 18.64
C PRO A 195 14.57 -9.62 19.51
N GLU A 196 13.35 -9.06 19.57
CA GLU A 196 12.24 -9.65 20.34
C GLU A 196 11.81 -10.98 19.71
N ILE A 197 11.70 -11.06 18.39
CA ILE A 197 11.36 -12.30 17.67
C ILE A 197 12.37 -13.40 17.96
N ASP A 198 13.67 -13.09 17.92
CA ASP A 198 14.75 -14.02 18.22
C ASP A 198 14.73 -14.49 19.67
N ALA A 199 14.48 -13.56 20.61
CA ALA A 199 14.39 -13.88 22.02
C ALA A 199 13.22 -14.83 22.33
N ILE A 200 12.04 -14.56 21.78
CA ILE A 200 10.86 -15.43 21.89
C ILE A 200 11.15 -16.81 21.29
N THR A 201 11.74 -16.86 20.09
CA THR A 201 12.08 -18.10 19.39
C THR A 201 13.07 -18.95 20.18
N ALA A 202 14.14 -18.34 20.69
CA ALA A 202 15.13 -19.03 21.53
C ALA A 202 14.51 -19.56 22.82
N GLN A 203 13.61 -18.79 23.45
CA GLN A 203 12.90 -19.24 24.64
C GLN A 203 11.97 -20.42 24.32
N ALA A 204 11.22 -20.38 23.22
CA ALA A 204 10.31 -21.44 22.81
C ALA A 204 11.04 -22.77 22.57
N ALA A 205 12.22 -22.71 21.93
CA ALA A 205 13.07 -23.88 21.68
C ALA A 205 13.51 -24.62 22.97
N HIS A 206 13.45 -23.96 24.14
CA HIS A 206 13.73 -24.59 25.44
C HIS A 206 12.47 -25.06 26.18
N GLN A 207 11.28 -24.66 25.75
CA GLN A 207 10.02 -24.89 26.47
C GLN A 207 9.08 -25.87 25.77
N ASN A 208 9.16 -25.99 24.45
CA ASN A 208 8.29 -26.84 23.64
C ASN A 208 8.99 -27.24 22.32
N ASN A 209 8.30 -28.06 21.52
CA ASN A 209 8.80 -28.59 20.25
C ASN A 209 8.14 -27.92 19.03
N ARG A 210 7.54 -26.73 19.18
CA ARG A 210 6.85 -26.03 18.09
C ARG A 210 7.86 -25.66 17.00
N TYR A 211 7.45 -25.76 15.75
CA TYR A 211 8.25 -25.28 14.63
C TYR A 211 8.06 -23.77 14.50
N ILE A 212 9.17 -23.02 14.65
CA ILE A 212 9.21 -21.57 14.47
C ILE A 212 10.28 -21.25 13.44
N HIS A 213 9.90 -20.56 12.37
CA HIS A 213 10.83 -20.14 11.32
C HIS A 213 10.55 -18.70 10.89
N THR A 214 11.50 -17.81 11.19
CA THR A 214 11.47 -16.41 10.76
C THR A 214 12.37 -16.23 9.54
N LEU A 215 11.83 -15.57 8.51
CA LEU A 215 12.52 -15.21 7.28
C LEU A 215 12.28 -13.76 6.91
N SER A 216 13.14 -13.23 6.05
CA SER A 216 12.87 -12.00 5.32
C SER A 216 12.21 -12.36 3.98
N ILE A 217 11.02 -11.83 3.72
CA ILE A 217 10.27 -12.09 2.49
C ILE A 217 10.57 -11.07 1.39
N GLY A 218 11.31 -10.01 1.72
CA GLY A 218 11.64 -8.94 0.80
C GLY A 218 12.30 -7.77 1.50
N LYS A 219 12.59 -6.72 0.73
CA LYS A 219 13.20 -5.49 1.23
C LYS A 219 12.33 -4.29 0.91
N SER A 220 12.23 -3.35 1.85
CA SER A 220 11.61 -2.05 1.65
C SER A 220 12.42 -1.16 0.69
N VAL A 221 11.86 0.00 0.33
CA VAL A 221 12.53 1.04 -0.48
C VAL A 221 13.89 1.46 0.11
N GLU A 222 14.01 1.61 1.42
CA GLU A 222 15.28 1.92 2.11
C GLU A 222 16.12 0.67 2.47
N GLY A 223 15.70 -0.53 2.02
CA GLY A 223 16.49 -1.76 2.14
C GLY A 223 16.33 -2.54 3.45
N ARG A 224 15.26 -2.30 4.21
CA ARG A 224 14.96 -3.00 5.47
C ARG A 224 14.19 -4.29 5.21
N ASP A 225 14.41 -5.30 6.04
CA ASP A 225 13.74 -6.60 5.93
C ASP A 225 12.25 -6.53 6.26
N ILE A 226 11.44 -7.19 5.44
CA ILE A 226 10.04 -7.48 5.74
C ILE A 226 10.04 -8.86 6.41
N TYR A 227 9.81 -8.92 7.71
CA TYR A 227 9.91 -10.16 8.48
C TYR A 227 8.58 -10.91 8.48
N MET A 228 8.66 -12.20 8.16
CA MET A 228 7.58 -13.16 8.28
C MET A 228 8.01 -14.27 9.23
N THR A 229 7.16 -14.64 10.18
CA THR A 229 7.38 -15.81 11.06
C THR A 229 6.30 -16.86 10.81
N ILE A 230 6.72 -18.10 10.63
CA ILE A 230 5.85 -19.28 10.57
C ILE A 230 5.86 -19.95 11.94
N VAL A 231 4.68 -20.20 12.52
CA VAL A 231 4.53 -21.01 13.75
C VAL A 231 3.61 -22.19 13.47
N ALA A 232 4.11 -23.41 13.66
CA ALA A 232 3.36 -24.64 13.45
C ALA A 232 3.63 -25.65 14.57
N ARG A 233 2.81 -26.70 14.67
CA ARG A 233 3.05 -27.84 15.57
C ARG A 233 4.45 -28.43 15.35
N ASP A 234 4.79 -28.67 14.09
CA ASP A 234 6.05 -29.24 13.66
C ASP A 234 6.36 -28.85 12.19
N LYS A 235 7.56 -29.19 11.73
CA LYS A 235 8.02 -28.86 10.37
C LYS A 235 7.25 -29.63 9.29
N ALA A 236 6.78 -30.85 9.60
CA ALA A 236 6.12 -31.71 8.63
C ALA A 236 4.74 -31.15 8.23
N VAL A 237 4.05 -30.43 9.11
CA VAL A 237 2.83 -29.67 8.78
C VAL A 237 3.09 -28.69 7.63
N VAL A 238 4.13 -27.86 7.76
CA VAL A 238 4.46 -26.83 6.77
C VAL A 238 4.92 -27.45 5.44
N GLU A 239 5.73 -28.51 5.51
CA GLU A 239 6.18 -29.25 4.33
C GLU A 239 5.02 -29.96 3.61
N LYS A 240 4.11 -30.62 4.34
CA LYS A 240 2.89 -31.22 3.78
C LYS A 240 2.03 -30.17 3.10
N TYR A 241 1.84 -29.01 3.72
CA TYR A 241 1.05 -27.94 3.14
C TYR A 241 1.62 -27.48 1.80
N GLN A 242 2.92 -27.17 1.73
CA GLN A 242 3.55 -26.65 0.51
C GLN A 242 3.69 -27.68 -0.61
N THR A 243 3.89 -28.96 -0.28
CA THR A 243 4.22 -30.00 -1.27
C THR A 243 3.04 -30.88 -1.66
N ILE A 244 1.99 -30.93 -0.83
CA ILE A 244 0.82 -31.79 -1.04
C ILE A 244 -0.46 -30.95 -1.03
N THR A 245 -0.77 -30.26 0.08
CA THR A 245 -2.08 -29.62 0.26
C THR A 245 -2.31 -28.48 -0.74
N HIS A 246 -1.42 -27.50 -0.82
CA HIS A 246 -1.56 -26.34 -1.72
C HIS A 246 -1.51 -26.75 -3.20
N PRO A 247 -0.58 -27.61 -3.66
CA PRO A 247 -0.67 -28.15 -5.02
C PRO A 247 -1.97 -28.89 -5.32
N ALA A 248 -2.54 -29.63 -4.36
CA ALA A 248 -3.83 -30.30 -4.56
C ALA A 248 -4.99 -29.28 -4.65
N MET A 249 -5.00 -28.23 -3.81
CA MET A 249 -5.94 -27.10 -3.90
C MET A 249 -5.95 -26.48 -5.31
N MET A 250 -4.77 -26.28 -5.89
CA MET A 250 -4.60 -25.55 -7.16
C MET A 250 -4.76 -26.40 -8.43
N ASN A 251 -4.72 -27.73 -8.30
CA ASN A 251 -4.73 -28.66 -9.45
C ASN A 251 -5.95 -29.59 -9.47
N ASP A 252 -6.41 -30.07 -8.32
CA ASP A 252 -7.58 -30.97 -8.21
C ASP A 252 -8.30 -30.81 -6.86
N PRO A 253 -8.92 -29.64 -6.60
CA PRO A 253 -9.64 -29.36 -5.36
C PRO A 253 -10.84 -30.28 -5.17
N ALA A 254 -11.46 -30.76 -6.25
CA ALA A 254 -12.58 -31.70 -6.18
C ALA A 254 -12.15 -33.06 -5.62
N GLN A 255 -10.99 -33.58 -6.03
CA GLN A 255 -10.45 -34.80 -5.46
C GLN A 255 -10.00 -34.58 -4.01
N LEU A 256 -9.34 -33.46 -3.72
CA LEU A 256 -8.94 -33.12 -2.34
C LEU A 256 -10.15 -33.04 -1.40
N GLN A 257 -11.26 -32.42 -1.84
CA GLN A 257 -12.51 -32.40 -1.09
C GLN A 257 -13.02 -33.81 -0.77
N LYS A 258 -13.09 -34.70 -1.78
CA LYS A 258 -13.52 -36.09 -1.58
C LYS A 258 -12.61 -36.85 -0.60
N ASP A 259 -11.31 -36.61 -0.67
CA ASP A 259 -10.33 -37.26 0.21
C ASP A 259 -10.47 -36.77 1.66
N ILE A 260 -10.83 -35.50 1.86
CA ILE A 260 -11.12 -34.95 3.19
C ILE A 260 -12.42 -35.54 3.75
N GLU A 261 -13.50 -35.50 2.97
CA GLU A 261 -14.82 -35.99 3.38
C GLU A 261 -14.82 -37.49 3.70
N SER A 262 -14.02 -38.27 2.95
CA SER A 262 -13.86 -39.72 3.19
C SER A 262 -12.83 -40.06 4.28
N GLY A 263 -12.06 -39.08 4.76
CA GLY A 263 -10.95 -39.26 5.70
C GLY A 263 -9.65 -39.80 5.08
N ALA A 264 -9.62 -40.03 3.75
CA ALA A 264 -8.43 -40.52 3.04
C ALA A 264 -7.25 -39.52 3.06
N PHE A 265 -7.52 -38.21 3.20
CA PHE A 265 -6.47 -37.18 3.23
C PHE A 265 -5.68 -37.16 4.56
N GLY A 266 -6.26 -37.71 5.63
CA GLY A 266 -5.68 -37.73 6.98
C GLY A 266 -5.59 -36.35 7.63
N ASP A 267 -4.65 -36.18 8.58
CA ASP A 267 -4.46 -34.93 9.33
C ASP A 267 -3.98 -33.78 8.41
N TYR A 268 -4.57 -32.60 8.54
CA TYR A 268 -4.19 -31.40 7.79
C TYR A 268 -4.48 -30.13 8.58
N GLN A 269 -3.66 -29.11 8.33
CA GLN A 269 -3.74 -27.79 8.95
C GLN A 269 -3.93 -26.71 7.88
N VAL A 270 -4.57 -25.62 8.27
CA VAL A 270 -4.86 -24.47 7.40
C VAL A 270 -4.11 -23.21 7.86
N PRO A 271 -3.67 -22.33 6.96
CA PRO A 271 -2.91 -21.13 7.34
C PRO A 271 -3.81 -20.01 7.86
N VAL A 272 -3.45 -19.44 9.02
CA VAL A 272 -4.03 -18.19 9.56
C VAL A 272 -2.99 -17.09 9.46
N TRP A 273 -3.33 -15.99 8.79
CA TRP A 273 -2.43 -14.87 8.51
C TRP A 273 -2.74 -13.66 9.38
N LEU A 274 -1.71 -13.07 9.98
CA LEU A 274 -1.78 -11.80 10.72
C LEU A 274 -0.87 -10.77 10.05
N ASN A 275 -1.41 -9.60 9.73
CA ASN A 275 -0.79 -8.58 8.89
C ASN A 275 -0.90 -7.16 9.47
N ASN A 276 0.05 -6.30 9.14
CA ASN A 276 -0.11 -4.85 9.28
C ASN A 276 0.60 -4.13 8.13
N ILE A 277 -0.17 -3.42 7.31
CA ILE A 277 0.38 -2.66 6.18
C ILE A 277 0.72 -1.21 6.52
N HIS A 278 0.02 -0.62 7.51
CA HIS A 278 0.24 0.76 7.98
C HIS A 278 0.86 0.79 9.39
N PRO A 279 2.18 0.94 9.49
CA PRO A 279 2.91 0.75 10.75
C PRO A 279 2.78 1.91 11.74
N ASN A 280 2.28 3.07 11.29
CA ASN A 280 1.89 4.14 12.19
C ASN A 280 0.64 3.78 13.01
N GLU A 281 -0.11 2.77 12.58
CA GLU A 281 -1.28 2.21 13.27
C GLU A 281 -0.75 1.15 14.21
N ALA A 282 0.15 1.63 15.08
CA ALA A 282 1.10 0.81 15.81
C ALA A 282 0.49 -0.39 16.54
N PRO A 283 -0.71 -0.30 17.15
CA PRO A 283 -1.33 -1.44 17.81
C PRO A 283 -1.43 -2.70 16.95
N GLY A 284 -1.55 -2.57 15.62
CA GLY A 284 -1.51 -3.71 14.70
C GLY A 284 -0.18 -4.46 14.79
N VAL A 285 0.94 -3.79 14.50
CA VAL A 285 2.30 -4.37 14.58
C VAL A 285 2.53 -5.06 15.93
N ASP A 286 2.24 -4.35 17.02
CA ASP A 286 2.55 -4.81 18.36
C ASP A 286 1.62 -5.94 18.83
N SER A 287 0.37 -5.98 18.33
CA SER A 287 -0.55 -7.10 18.57
C SER A 287 -0.06 -8.39 17.91
N ILE A 288 0.51 -8.30 16.71
CA ILE A 288 1.11 -9.45 16.01
C ILE A 288 2.33 -9.99 16.79
N VAL A 289 3.17 -9.11 17.33
CA VAL A 289 4.28 -9.51 18.22
C VAL A 289 3.75 -10.21 19.48
N ASN A 290 2.73 -9.65 20.12
CA ASN A 290 2.12 -10.23 21.31
C ASN A 290 1.47 -11.60 21.02
N TYR A 291 0.78 -11.74 19.89
CA TYR A 291 0.17 -13.01 19.48
C TYR A 291 1.23 -14.05 19.12
N PHE A 292 2.31 -13.64 18.43
CA PHE A 292 3.47 -14.51 18.18
C PHE A 292 4.05 -15.05 19.48
N LYS A 293 4.27 -14.20 20.48
CA LYS A 293 4.78 -14.60 21.79
C LYS A 293 3.90 -15.67 22.44
N THR A 294 2.60 -15.49 22.42
CA THR A 294 1.63 -16.46 22.95
C THR A 294 1.64 -17.75 22.14
N ALA A 295 1.56 -17.68 20.81
CA ALA A 295 1.61 -18.85 19.93
C ALA A 295 2.92 -19.64 20.07
N ALA A 296 4.03 -18.97 20.40
CA ALA A 296 5.33 -19.60 20.60
C ALA A 296 5.51 -20.20 22.01
N LEU A 297 4.97 -19.57 23.06
CA LEU A 297 5.33 -19.90 24.45
C LEU A 297 4.17 -20.40 25.32
N ALA A 298 2.95 -19.91 25.11
CA ALA A 298 1.82 -20.20 26.00
C ALA A 298 1.21 -21.57 25.70
N LYS A 299 0.70 -22.23 26.74
CA LYS A 299 -0.09 -23.47 26.60
C LYS A 299 -1.57 -23.22 26.34
N GLU A 300 -2.09 -22.11 26.85
CA GLU A 300 -3.51 -21.76 26.77
C GLU A 300 -3.66 -20.24 26.62
N ILE A 301 -4.68 -19.83 25.87
CA ILE A 301 -5.22 -18.47 25.85
C ILE A 301 -6.58 -18.49 26.53
N THR A 302 -6.78 -17.64 27.54
CA THR A 302 -8.08 -17.42 28.15
C THR A 302 -8.60 -16.02 27.76
N TYR A 303 -9.84 -15.94 27.27
CA TYR A 303 -10.46 -14.66 26.95
C TYR A 303 -11.97 -14.66 27.20
N LYS A 304 -12.51 -13.50 27.54
CA LYS A 304 -13.96 -13.30 27.68
C LYS A 304 -14.61 -13.07 26.32
N THR A 305 -15.85 -13.48 26.16
CA THR A 305 -16.68 -13.20 24.98
C THR A 305 -18.16 -13.27 25.35
N LYS A 306 -19.05 -13.23 24.37
CA LYS A 306 -20.46 -13.55 24.54
C LYS A 306 -20.89 -14.70 23.65
N THR A 307 -21.89 -15.46 24.10
CA THR A 307 -22.57 -16.46 23.26
C THR A 307 -23.48 -15.79 22.24
N SER A 308 -24.02 -16.57 21.29
CA SER A 308 -25.06 -16.13 20.35
C SER A 308 -26.29 -15.50 21.03
N ASP A 309 -26.61 -15.95 22.25
CA ASP A 309 -27.72 -15.44 23.08
C ASP A 309 -27.30 -14.25 23.97
N ASN A 310 -26.16 -13.63 23.65
CA ASN A 310 -25.59 -12.46 24.32
C ASN A 310 -25.27 -12.70 25.81
N GLN A 311 -25.03 -13.94 26.22
CA GLN A 311 -24.62 -14.29 27.59
C GLN A 311 -23.10 -14.23 27.73
N PRO A 312 -22.55 -13.72 28.85
CA PRO A 312 -21.11 -13.74 29.09
C PRO A 312 -20.56 -15.17 29.04
N ASN A 313 -19.44 -15.36 28.36
CA ASN A 313 -18.72 -16.62 28.26
C ASN A 313 -17.21 -16.39 28.45
N THR A 314 -16.48 -17.43 28.85
CA THR A 314 -15.01 -17.44 28.88
C THR A 314 -14.52 -18.63 28.07
N VAL A 315 -13.67 -18.36 27.09
CA VAL A 315 -13.05 -19.39 26.24
C VAL A 315 -11.66 -19.71 26.80
N HIS A 316 -11.35 -21.00 26.86
CA HIS A 316 -10.05 -21.55 27.19
C HIS A 316 -9.52 -22.29 25.97
N MET A 317 -8.70 -21.62 25.15
CA MET A 317 -8.16 -22.19 23.92
C MET A 317 -6.77 -22.78 24.19
N ASN A 318 -6.65 -24.10 24.10
CA ASN A 318 -5.35 -24.78 24.18
C ASN A 318 -4.54 -24.51 22.90
N MET A 319 -3.31 -24.02 23.05
CA MET A 319 -2.48 -23.64 21.91
C MET A 319 -1.90 -24.85 21.15
N ASP A 320 -1.61 -25.96 21.84
CA ASP A 320 -1.13 -27.17 21.16
C ASP A 320 -2.26 -27.81 20.35
N ASP A 321 -3.50 -27.72 20.85
CA ASP A 321 -4.69 -28.12 20.09
C ASP A 321 -4.95 -27.20 18.90
N ALA A 322 -4.83 -25.87 19.08
CA ALA A 322 -4.90 -24.93 17.96
C ALA A 322 -3.91 -25.28 16.85
N LEU A 323 -2.67 -25.63 17.19
CA LEU A 323 -1.65 -26.02 16.22
C LEU A 323 -1.90 -27.40 15.55
N ASN A 324 -2.86 -28.20 16.03
CA ASN A 324 -3.35 -29.37 15.30
C ASN A 324 -4.32 -28.99 14.17
N HIS A 325 -4.92 -27.80 14.21
CA HIS A 325 -5.89 -27.33 13.23
C HIS A 325 -5.31 -26.26 12.29
N VAL A 326 -4.44 -25.39 12.81
CA VAL A 326 -3.91 -24.24 12.07
C VAL A 326 -2.39 -24.15 12.17
N PHE A 327 -1.79 -23.39 11.28
CA PHE A 327 -0.45 -22.83 11.47
C PHE A 327 -0.48 -21.33 11.16
N PHE A 328 0.38 -20.56 11.81
CA PHE A 328 0.35 -19.11 11.73
C PHE A 328 1.40 -18.58 10.75
N LEU A 329 1.00 -17.54 10.01
CA LEU A 329 1.82 -16.73 9.14
C LEU A 329 1.75 -15.30 9.67
N LEU A 330 2.83 -14.83 10.30
CA LEU A 330 2.85 -13.55 11.00
C LEU A 330 3.76 -12.58 10.26
N VAL A 331 3.19 -11.57 9.61
CA VAL A 331 3.93 -10.46 8.99
C VAL A 331 3.73 -9.22 9.85
N TYR A 332 4.77 -8.87 10.60
CA TYR A 332 4.68 -7.83 11.64
C TYR A 332 4.47 -6.44 11.07
N THR A 333 5.06 -6.16 9.91
CA THR A 333 4.79 -4.95 9.15
C THR A 333 5.21 -5.12 7.69
N ASP A 334 4.33 -4.74 6.77
CA ASP A 334 4.62 -4.73 5.32
C ASP A 334 5.51 -3.53 4.96
N ASN A 335 5.48 -2.47 5.79
CA ASN A 335 6.17 -1.20 5.58
C ASN A 335 7.21 -0.90 6.68
N PRO A 336 8.35 -1.60 6.71
CA PRO A 336 9.46 -1.31 7.62
C PRO A 336 9.87 0.17 7.68
N ASP A 337 9.85 0.86 6.53
CA ASP A 337 10.26 2.26 6.43
C ASP A 337 9.27 3.17 7.14
N GLY A 338 7.97 2.95 6.92
CA GLY A 338 6.91 3.61 7.66
C GLY A 338 7.01 3.37 9.15
N ARG A 339 7.43 2.16 9.61
CA ARG A 339 7.60 1.89 11.05
C ARG A 339 8.74 2.69 11.65
N VAL A 340 9.87 2.79 10.94
CA VAL A 340 11.01 3.62 11.37
C VAL A 340 10.62 5.10 11.39
N HIS A 341 9.89 5.55 10.38
CA HIS A 341 9.55 6.96 10.22
C HIS A 341 8.33 7.41 11.04
N LEU A 342 7.51 6.47 11.51
CA LEU A 342 6.14 6.66 12.00
C LEU A 342 5.24 7.28 10.93
N GLU A 343 5.26 6.70 9.75
CA GLU A 343 4.46 7.14 8.61
C GLU A 343 3.54 6.03 8.11
N ARG A 344 2.46 6.45 7.46
CA ARG A 344 1.50 5.54 6.82
C ARG A 344 2.05 5.02 5.51
N THR A 345 2.60 5.94 4.71
CA THR A 345 3.19 5.65 3.41
C THR A 345 4.58 5.05 3.55
N ASN A 346 5.06 4.37 2.51
CA ASN A 346 6.45 3.92 2.44
C ASN A 346 7.42 5.09 2.18
N ALA A 347 8.73 4.82 2.09
CA ALA A 347 9.72 5.86 1.82
C ALA A 347 9.61 6.52 0.42
N ALA A 348 8.80 5.94 -0.48
CA ALA A 348 8.46 6.53 -1.77
C ALA A 348 7.17 7.38 -1.73
N TYR A 349 6.54 7.52 -0.56
CA TYR A 349 5.28 8.24 -0.30
C TYR A 349 4.02 7.58 -0.87
N PHE A 350 4.04 6.26 -1.10
CA PHE A 350 2.86 5.50 -1.53
C PHE A 350 2.12 4.91 -0.33
N ASP A 351 0.79 5.01 -0.35
CA ASP A 351 -0.06 4.19 0.53
C ASP A 351 -0.05 2.76 -0.03
N LEU A 352 0.57 1.82 0.70
CA LEU A 352 0.70 0.45 0.22
C LEU A 352 -0.65 -0.27 0.16
N ASN A 353 -1.62 0.13 0.99
CA ASN A 353 -2.99 -0.36 0.94
C ASN A 353 -3.80 0.30 -0.18
N ARG A 354 -3.12 0.73 -1.24
CA ARG A 354 -3.64 1.13 -2.55
C ARG A 354 -2.93 0.42 -3.71
N ASP A 355 -1.96 -0.45 -3.42
CA ASP A 355 -1.04 -1.01 -4.42
C ASP A 355 -1.13 -2.55 -4.55
N ASN A 356 -1.95 -3.28 -3.76
CA ASN A 356 -1.86 -4.75 -3.68
C ASN A 356 -1.99 -5.49 -5.02
N SER A 357 -2.99 -5.16 -5.83
CA SER A 357 -3.09 -5.68 -7.19
C SER A 357 -2.09 -5.04 -8.16
N TYR A 358 -1.80 -3.74 -8.03
CA TYR A 358 -0.94 -3.00 -8.96
C TYR A 358 0.54 -3.40 -8.87
N GLN A 359 1.02 -3.64 -7.65
CA GLN A 359 2.36 -4.13 -7.31
C GLN A 359 3.47 -3.23 -7.84
N THR A 360 3.30 -1.91 -7.73
CA THR A 360 4.28 -0.90 -8.13
C THR A 360 5.42 -0.77 -7.12
N GLN A 361 5.17 -1.08 -5.84
CA GLN A 361 6.15 -0.97 -4.76
C GLN A 361 6.84 -2.32 -4.46
N PRO A 362 8.11 -2.31 -3.98
CA PRO A 362 8.81 -3.55 -3.60
C PRO A 362 8.17 -4.26 -2.40
N GLU A 363 7.65 -3.51 -1.43
CA GLU A 363 6.97 -4.06 -0.26
C GLU A 363 5.76 -4.90 -0.67
N THR A 364 4.85 -4.30 -1.43
CA THR A 364 3.62 -4.93 -1.93
C THR A 364 3.92 -6.23 -2.70
N ARG A 365 4.90 -6.20 -3.61
CA ARG A 365 5.32 -7.39 -4.38
C ARG A 365 5.76 -8.55 -3.48
N SER A 366 6.44 -8.25 -2.39
CA SER A 366 6.99 -9.24 -1.47
C SER A 366 5.89 -9.92 -0.66
N VAL A 367 4.91 -9.14 -0.18
CA VAL A 367 3.80 -9.63 0.63
C VAL A 367 2.78 -10.40 -0.22
N THR A 368 2.38 -9.84 -1.37
CA THR A 368 1.40 -10.48 -2.28
C THR A 368 1.89 -11.82 -2.84
N GLU A 369 3.19 -11.96 -3.11
CA GLU A 369 3.81 -13.24 -3.49
C GLU A 369 3.66 -14.30 -2.38
N GLN A 370 3.74 -13.89 -1.11
CA GLN A 370 3.47 -14.80 0.00
C GLN A 370 1.97 -15.13 0.14
N ILE A 371 1.08 -14.17 -0.08
CA ILE A 371 -0.37 -14.44 -0.09
C ILE A 371 -0.69 -15.52 -1.15
N ALA A 372 -0.17 -15.38 -2.37
CA ALA A 372 -0.36 -16.38 -3.42
C ALA A 372 0.26 -17.75 -3.10
N LYS A 373 1.42 -17.75 -2.45
CA LYS A 373 2.12 -18.98 -2.04
C LYS A 373 1.37 -19.75 -0.95
N TRP A 374 0.68 -19.04 -0.07
CA TRP A 374 0.13 -19.63 1.15
C TRP A 374 -1.39 -19.71 1.18
N SER A 375 -2.11 -18.97 0.34
CA SER A 375 -3.58 -18.99 0.23
C SER A 375 -4.28 -19.15 1.59
N PRO A 376 -4.08 -18.20 2.53
CA PRO A 376 -4.55 -18.34 3.91
C PRO A 376 -6.08 -18.48 3.97
N ILE A 377 -6.57 -19.26 4.93
CA ILE A 377 -8.02 -19.43 5.11
C ILE A 377 -8.65 -18.22 5.81
N SER A 378 -7.86 -17.55 6.65
CA SER A 378 -8.25 -16.34 7.39
C SER A 378 -7.08 -15.36 7.36
N PHE A 379 -7.37 -14.13 6.93
CA PHE A 379 -6.39 -13.06 6.78
C PHE A 379 -6.82 -11.86 7.61
N LEU A 380 -6.06 -11.55 8.66
CA LEU A 380 -6.35 -10.47 9.61
C LEU A 380 -5.40 -9.31 9.35
N ASP A 381 -5.88 -8.28 8.67
CA ASP A 381 -5.14 -7.04 8.44
C ASP A 381 -5.47 -6.04 9.55
N MET A 382 -4.51 -5.78 10.42
CA MET A 382 -4.71 -5.00 11.64
C MET A 382 -4.34 -3.53 11.41
N HIS A 383 -5.33 -2.65 11.49
CA HIS A 383 -5.25 -1.21 11.16
C HIS A 383 -5.72 -0.30 12.30
N GLY A 384 -5.65 1.01 12.05
CA GLY A 384 -6.28 2.10 12.78
C GLY A 384 -6.37 3.38 11.89
N PHE A 385 -7.30 4.30 12.07
CA PHE A 385 -8.26 4.40 13.14
C PHE A 385 -9.63 4.71 12.55
N ASP A 386 -10.59 3.82 12.80
CA ASP A 386 -12.00 4.18 12.76
C ASP A 386 -12.41 4.78 14.12
N LYS A 387 -13.47 5.58 14.16
CA LYS A 387 -13.95 6.15 15.43
C LYS A 387 -14.39 5.08 16.43
N ASN A 388 -14.91 3.96 15.93
CA ASN A 388 -15.29 2.78 16.71
C ASN A 388 -14.41 1.59 16.30
N PHE A 389 -14.53 0.46 17.00
CA PHE A 389 -13.88 -0.76 16.54
C PHE A 389 -14.61 -1.31 15.31
N LEU A 390 -14.00 -1.25 14.12
CA LEU A 390 -14.55 -1.76 12.85
C LEU A 390 -13.91 -3.11 12.52
N ILE A 391 -14.73 -4.06 12.07
CA ILE A 391 -14.25 -5.36 11.59
C ILE A 391 -15.01 -5.70 10.30
N GLU A 392 -14.30 -5.82 9.18
CA GLU A 392 -14.89 -6.26 7.90
C GLU A 392 -15.58 -7.62 8.03
N PRO A 393 -16.66 -7.92 7.26
CA PRO A 393 -16.86 -7.54 5.84
C PRO A 393 -17.33 -6.13 5.50
N ALA A 394 -17.09 -5.71 4.26
CA ALA A 394 -17.37 -4.38 3.72
C ALA A 394 -18.84 -4.18 3.28
N THR A 395 -19.20 -2.94 2.97
CA THR A 395 -20.46 -2.55 2.30
C THR A 395 -20.34 -2.66 0.77
N PRO A 396 -21.45 -2.76 0.01
CA PRO A 396 -21.39 -2.65 -1.46
C PRO A 396 -20.84 -1.28 -1.94
N PRO A 397 -20.26 -1.19 -3.15
CA PRO A 397 -20.16 -2.24 -4.17
C PRO A 397 -19.15 -3.35 -3.81
N HIS A 398 -19.30 -4.51 -4.43
CA HIS A 398 -18.41 -5.66 -4.22
C HIS A 398 -17.74 -6.05 -5.55
N ASP A 399 -16.50 -6.54 -5.51
CA ASP A 399 -15.77 -6.96 -6.72
C ASP A 399 -16.45 -8.20 -7.34
N PRO A 400 -16.87 -8.17 -8.61
CA PRO A 400 -17.55 -9.29 -9.26
C PRO A 400 -16.70 -10.56 -9.40
N ASN A 401 -15.38 -10.49 -9.21
CA ASN A 401 -14.47 -11.64 -9.31
C ASN A 401 -14.37 -12.45 -8.00
N ILE A 402 -14.95 -11.96 -6.90
CA ILE A 402 -14.94 -12.66 -5.61
C ILE A 402 -16.17 -13.57 -5.50
N GLU A 403 -15.96 -14.79 -5.00
CA GLU A 403 -17.02 -15.77 -4.72
C GLU A 403 -17.70 -15.48 -3.37
N TYR A 404 -18.40 -14.35 -3.28
CA TYR A 404 -19.03 -13.85 -2.04
C TYR A 404 -19.95 -14.85 -1.35
N ASP A 405 -20.69 -15.64 -2.13
CA ASP A 405 -21.64 -16.63 -1.62
C ASP A 405 -20.96 -17.75 -0.80
N LEU A 406 -19.66 -17.97 -0.98
CA LEU A 406 -18.87 -18.96 -0.23
C LEU A 406 -18.11 -18.34 0.95
N LEU A 407 -17.94 -17.02 0.98
CA LEU A 407 -17.13 -16.32 1.98
C LEU A 407 -17.97 -15.60 3.05
N ILE A 408 -19.03 -14.88 2.62
CA ILE A 408 -19.64 -13.82 3.43
C ILE A 408 -20.21 -14.31 4.77
N ASP A 409 -20.86 -15.47 4.80
CA ASP A 409 -21.50 -15.98 6.02
C ASP A 409 -20.47 -16.26 7.12
N HIS A 410 -19.37 -16.92 6.76
CA HIS A 410 -18.28 -17.21 7.69
C HIS A 410 -17.49 -15.97 8.04
N MET A 411 -17.28 -15.04 7.11
CA MET A 411 -16.63 -13.77 7.42
C MET A 411 -17.44 -12.96 8.44
N VAL A 412 -18.77 -12.85 8.28
CA VAL A 412 -19.64 -12.16 9.25
C VAL A 412 -19.59 -12.84 10.62
N GLN A 413 -19.60 -14.17 10.67
CA GLN A 413 -19.53 -14.91 11.93
C GLN A 413 -18.16 -14.78 12.61
N GLN A 414 -17.06 -14.86 11.87
CA GLN A 414 -15.72 -14.66 12.40
C GLN A 414 -15.56 -13.22 12.91
N ALA A 415 -16.04 -12.23 12.17
CA ALA A 415 -16.04 -10.82 12.58
C ALA A 415 -16.81 -10.57 13.89
N LYS A 416 -17.97 -11.22 14.07
CA LYS A 416 -18.72 -11.19 15.34
C LYS A 416 -17.91 -11.80 16.49
N ALA A 417 -17.29 -12.96 16.27
CA ALA A 417 -16.44 -13.60 17.29
C ALA A 417 -15.25 -12.71 17.70
N MET A 418 -14.61 -12.08 16.71
CA MET A 418 -13.52 -11.12 16.92
C MET A 418 -13.97 -9.89 17.71
N GLY A 419 -15.11 -9.31 17.34
CA GLY A 419 -15.67 -8.11 17.97
C GLY A 419 -16.06 -8.33 19.41
N GLU A 420 -16.83 -9.40 19.70
CA GLU A 420 -17.24 -9.73 21.08
C GLU A 420 -16.04 -9.99 21.99
N ALA A 421 -15.01 -10.68 21.49
CA ALA A 421 -13.79 -10.90 22.25
C ALA A 421 -13.02 -9.59 22.48
N GLY A 422 -12.90 -8.74 21.47
CA GLY A 422 -12.18 -7.47 21.60
C GLY A 422 -12.81 -6.53 22.63
N ILE A 423 -14.13 -6.37 22.62
CA ILE A 423 -14.82 -5.49 23.57
C ILE A 423 -14.93 -6.09 24.99
N ALA A 424 -15.05 -7.42 25.12
CA ALA A 424 -15.23 -8.04 26.43
C ALA A 424 -13.96 -8.03 27.31
N ASN A 425 -12.80 -7.75 26.72
CA ASN A 425 -11.50 -7.80 27.40
C ASN A 425 -10.78 -6.44 27.44
N THR A 426 -11.41 -5.36 26.99
CA THR A 426 -10.81 -4.03 26.91
C THR A 426 -11.77 -2.95 27.39
N LYS A 427 -11.34 -1.68 27.33
CA LYS A 427 -12.21 -0.53 27.62
C LYS A 427 -13.28 -0.25 26.57
N TYR A 428 -13.19 -0.83 25.37
CA TYR A 428 -14.15 -0.59 24.29
C TYR A 428 -15.45 -1.33 24.56
N ASP A 429 -16.59 -0.70 24.29
CA ASP A 429 -17.92 -1.24 24.54
C ASP A 429 -18.76 -1.44 23.27
N TYR A 430 -18.21 -1.08 22.11
CA TYR A 430 -18.88 -1.17 20.82
C TYR A 430 -17.90 -1.54 19.70
N TYR A 431 -18.31 -2.52 18.89
CA TYR A 431 -17.74 -2.81 17.59
C TYR A 431 -18.86 -2.82 16.54
N HIS A 432 -18.48 -2.74 15.27
CA HIS A 432 -19.43 -2.85 14.16
C HIS A 432 -18.82 -3.58 12.96
N ILE A 433 -19.71 -4.12 12.14
CA ILE A 433 -19.37 -4.82 10.89
C ILE A 433 -20.06 -4.06 9.76
N PRO A 434 -19.31 -3.43 8.83
CA PRO A 434 -19.91 -2.57 7.82
C PRO A 434 -21.02 -3.24 7.01
N TYR A 435 -20.80 -4.49 6.58
CA TYR A 435 -21.82 -5.29 5.90
C TYR A 435 -23.14 -5.40 6.67
N GLU A 436 -23.07 -5.66 7.98
CA GLU A 436 -24.25 -5.80 8.85
C GLU A 436 -24.94 -4.46 9.11
N GLU A 437 -24.19 -3.39 9.31
CA GLU A 437 -24.76 -2.05 9.48
C GLU A 437 -25.48 -1.61 8.18
N HIS A 438 -24.89 -1.89 7.01
CA HIS A 438 -25.52 -1.67 5.71
C HIS A 438 -26.81 -2.49 5.56
N ARG A 439 -26.76 -3.81 5.80
CA ARG A 439 -27.92 -4.71 5.72
C ARG A 439 -29.08 -4.22 6.59
N LYS A 440 -28.81 -3.85 7.84
CA LYS A 440 -29.82 -3.29 8.75
C LYS A 440 -30.42 -1.98 8.24
N THR A 441 -29.61 -1.09 7.67
CA THR A 441 -30.10 0.16 7.06
C THR A 441 -31.02 -0.09 5.86
N VAL A 442 -30.73 -1.12 5.06
CA VAL A 442 -31.58 -1.50 3.92
C VAL A 442 -32.89 -2.14 4.38
N GLU A 443 -32.82 -3.06 5.35
CA GLU A 443 -33.99 -3.76 5.89
C GLU A 443 -34.94 -2.83 6.66
N ASN A 444 -34.38 -1.84 7.35
CA ASN A 444 -35.14 -0.86 8.11
C ASN A 444 -34.61 0.56 7.84
N PRO A 445 -35.27 1.34 6.96
CA PRO A 445 -34.88 2.73 6.70
C PRO A 445 -34.94 3.66 7.92
N GLY A 446 -35.61 3.26 9.00
CA GLY A 446 -35.61 3.98 10.27
C GLY A 446 -34.43 3.65 11.20
N TYR A 447 -33.59 2.67 10.85
CA TYR A 447 -32.38 2.33 11.57
C TYR A 447 -31.27 3.36 11.30
N VAL A 448 -30.71 3.92 12.38
CA VAL A 448 -29.56 4.82 12.32
C VAL A 448 -28.34 4.05 12.82
N SER A 449 -27.45 3.70 11.90
CA SER A 449 -26.18 3.04 12.20
C SER A 449 -25.35 3.85 13.21
N LYS A 450 -24.69 3.15 14.15
CA LYS A 450 -23.70 3.76 15.04
C LYS A 450 -22.27 3.60 14.50
N GLY A 451 -22.08 2.71 13.53
CA GLY A 451 -20.85 2.53 12.78
C GLY A 451 -21.00 2.92 11.31
N THR A 452 -20.16 2.34 10.46
CA THR A 452 -20.14 2.60 9.01
C THR A 452 -21.14 1.72 8.27
N SER A 453 -22.11 2.32 7.56
CA SER A 453 -23.14 1.59 6.77
C SER A 453 -23.10 1.86 5.26
N SER A 454 -22.13 2.65 4.79
CA SER A 454 -21.89 2.94 3.37
C SER A 454 -20.49 3.48 3.15
N GLY A 455 -19.92 3.29 1.95
CA GLY A 455 -18.67 3.91 1.52
C GLY A 455 -17.41 3.25 2.10
N TRP A 456 -17.56 2.10 2.74
CA TRP A 456 -16.48 1.19 3.11
C TRP A 456 -16.64 -0.06 2.25
N ASP A 457 -16.16 -0.02 1.02
CA ASP A 457 -16.38 -1.07 0.03
C ASP A 457 -15.11 -1.86 -0.28
N ASP A 458 -15.29 -3.01 -0.93
CA ASP A 458 -14.26 -3.98 -1.30
C ASP A 458 -14.31 -4.30 -2.80
N ALA A 459 -14.81 -3.37 -3.60
CA ALA A 459 -14.86 -3.51 -5.05
C ALA A 459 -13.50 -3.31 -5.75
N SER A 460 -12.43 -3.10 -4.98
CA SER A 460 -11.06 -3.02 -5.46
C SER A 460 -10.14 -3.99 -4.72
N ALA A 461 -9.34 -4.73 -5.50
CA ALA A 461 -8.25 -5.56 -5.00
C ALA A 461 -6.97 -4.77 -4.65
N ALA A 462 -7.05 -3.43 -4.59
CA ALA A 462 -5.96 -2.57 -4.13
C ALA A 462 -5.68 -2.75 -2.62
N TYR A 463 -6.68 -3.23 -1.86
CA TYR A 463 -6.60 -3.42 -0.40
C TYR A 463 -6.10 -4.82 -0.06
N THR A 464 -5.27 -4.97 0.97
CA THR A 464 -4.57 -6.24 1.27
C THR A 464 -5.53 -7.36 1.64
N ALA A 465 -6.50 -7.08 2.52
CA ALA A 465 -7.51 -8.05 2.92
C ALA A 465 -8.36 -8.52 1.72
N VAL A 466 -8.74 -7.58 0.85
CA VAL A 466 -9.51 -7.88 -0.38
C VAL A 466 -8.65 -8.66 -1.39
N PHE A 467 -7.38 -8.31 -1.56
CA PHE A 467 -6.45 -9.08 -2.39
C PHE A 467 -6.31 -10.54 -1.88
N ALA A 468 -6.29 -10.75 -0.57
CA ALA A 468 -6.31 -12.10 0.01
C ALA A 468 -7.63 -12.85 -0.26
N MET A 469 -8.77 -12.16 -0.34
CA MET A 469 -10.06 -12.77 -0.72
C MET A 469 -10.03 -13.34 -2.14
N HIS A 470 -9.29 -12.71 -3.07
CA HIS A 470 -9.08 -13.26 -4.41
C HIS A 470 -8.28 -14.57 -4.43
N HIS A 471 -7.47 -14.81 -3.39
CA HIS A 471 -6.84 -16.10 -3.12
C HIS A 471 -7.69 -17.02 -2.23
N GLY A 472 -8.98 -16.75 -2.07
CA GLY A 472 -9.94 -17.58 -1.33
C GLY A 472 -9.88 -17.44 0.19
N ALA A 473 -9.29 -16.35 0.72
CA ALA A 473 -9.26 -16.09 2.17
C ALA A 473 -10.56 -15.44 2.68
N MET A 474 -10.90 -15.69 3.94
CA MET A 474 -11.71 -14.74 4.71
C MET A 474 -10.83 -13.52 5.05
N GLY A 475 -10.93 -12.47 4.24
CA GLY A 475 -10.17 -11.23 4.41
C GLY A 475 -10.85 -10.25 5.38
N HIS A 476 -10.11 -9.79 6.39
CA HIS A 476 -10.64 -8.85 7.38
C HIS A 476 -9.69 -7.68 7.59
N THR A 477 -10.12 -6.46 7.26
CA THR A 477 -9.59 -5.24 7.88
C THR A 477 -10.18 -5.05 9.27
N LEU A 478 -9.32 -4.85 10.28
CA LEU A 478 -9.69 -4.53 11.65
C LEU A 478 -9.20 -3.12 11.99
N GLU A 479 -10.09 -2.13 12.11
CA GLU A 479 -9.72 -0.76 12.49
C GLU A 479 -9.95 -0.51 13.97
N ILE A 480 -8.88 -0.25 14.71
CA ILE A 480 -8.95 0.06 16.14
C ILE A 480 -9.06 1.57 16.38
N PRO A 481 -9.74 2.06 17.44
CA PRO A 481 -10.02 3.50 17.53
C PRO A 481 -8.89 4.38 18.06
N GLU A 482 -7.89 3.82 18.75
CA GLU A 482 -6.88 4.62 19.45
C GLU A 482 -5.46 4.04 19.32
N THR A 483 -4.43 4.87 19.54
CA THR A 483 -3.06 4.38 19.71
C THR A 483 -2.76 4.15 21.19
N ASN A 484 -3.08 2.98 21.75
CA ASN A 484 -2.83 2.63 23.16
C ASN A 484 -2.74 1.09 23.40
N GLU A 485 -2.55 0.69 24.66
CA GLU A 485 -2.44 -0.72 25.06
C GLU A 485 -3.77 -1.49 24.94
N ASP A 486 -4.92 -0.83 25.21
CA ASP A 486 -6.26 -1.44 25.05
C ASP A 486 -6.53 -1.81 23.59
N SER A 487 -6.11 -0.97 22.64
CA SER A 487 -6.19 -1.25 21.21
C SER A 487 -5.37 -2.47 20.81
N THR A 488 -4.15 -2.58 21.34
CA THR A 488 -3.28 -3.74 21.10
C THR A 488 -3.92 -5.02 21.67
N SER A 489 -4.55 -4.90 22.85
CA SER A 489 -5.27 -5.99 23.51
C SER A 489 -6.53 -6.42 22.74
N ALA A 490 -7.32 -5.47 22.23
CA ALA A 490 -8.51 -5.77 21.44
C ALA A 490 -8.15 -6.57 20.18
N LEU A 491 -7.17 -6.11 19.41
CA LEU A 491 -6.65 -6.82 18.24
C LEU A 491 -6.09 -8.21 18.60
N TYR A 492 -5.44 -8.34 19.76
CA TYR A 492 -4.91 -9.63 20.23
C TYR A 492 -6.03 -10.63 20.53
N TYR A 493 -7.07 -10.20 21.22
CA TYR A 493 -8.22 -11.06 21.53
C TYR A 493 -9.07 -11.34 20.28
N SER A 494 -9.11 -10.43 19.33
CA SER A 494 -9.69 -10.69 18.01
C SER A 494 -8.91 -11.77 17.26
N ALA A 495 -7.58 -11.72 17.24
CA ALA A 495 -6.77 -12.79 16.64
C ALA A 495 -6.98 -14.15 17.34
N ALA A 496 -7.09 -14.17 18.67
CA ALA A 496 -7.41 -15.38 19.42
C ALA A 496 -8.80 -15.94 19.05
N ALA A 497 -9.82 -15.08 18.99
CA ALA A 497 -11.18 -15.49 18.64
C ALA A 497 -11.32 -15.91 17.17
N ALA A 498 -10.61 -15.24 16.26
CA ALA A 498 -10.53 -15.63 14.86
C ALA A 498 -9.89 -17.03 14.71
N THR A 499 -8.80 -17.28 15.44
CA THR A 499 -8.13 -18.59 15.48
C THR A 499 -9.08 -19.67 15.99
N HIS A 500 -9.74 -19.42 17.14
CA HIS A 500 -10.71 -20.34 17.71
C HIS A 500 -11.86 -20.64 16.74
N TYR A 501 -12.38 -19.61 16.06
CA TYR A 501 -13.42 -19.79 15.04
C TYR A 501 -12.95 -20.68 13.88
N VAL A 502 -11.72 -20.50 13.38
CA VAL A 502 -11.16 -21.36 12.33
C VAL A 502 -10.99 -22.80 12.82
N MET A 503 -10.57 -23.01 14.07
CA MET A 503 -10.41 -24.35 14.64
C MET A 503 -11.73 -25.12 14.64
N GLU A 504 -12.79 -24.49 15.14
CA GLU A 504 -14.13 -25.07 15.29
C GLU A 504 -14.82 -25.33 13.95
N ASN A 505 -14.49 -24.55 12.92
CA ASN A 505 -15.15 -24.61 11.61
C ASN A 505 -14.19 -25.06 10.48
N LYS A 506 -13.02 -25.62 10.80
CA LYS A 506 -11.91 -25.87 9.86
C LYS A 506 -12.36 -26.57 8.58
N GLN A 507 -13.18 -27.61 8.71
CA GLN A 507 -13.59 -28.40 7.56
C GLN A 507 -14.47 -27.59 6.61
N ASP A 508 -15.54 -26.98 7.11
CA ASP A 508 -16.48 -26.20 6.28
C ASP A 508 -15.79 -25.03 5.59
N LEU A 509 -14.95 -24.30 6.33
CA LEU A 509 -14.14 -23.21 5.79
C LEU A 509 -13.23 -23.69 4.65
N PHE A 510 -12.56 -24.83 4.85
CA PHE A 510 -11.61 -25.32 3.85
C PHE A 510 -12.33 -25.88 2.62
N LEU A 511 -13.48 -26.54 2.80
CA LEU A 511 -14.32 -27.00 1.71
C LEU A 511 -14.87 -25.83 0.87
N ASN A 512 -15.24 -24.71 1.51
CA ASN A 512 -15.62 -23.49 0.77
C ASN A 512 -14.44 -22.95 -0.05
N GLN A 513 -13.23 -22.90 0.51
CA GLN A 513 -12.05 -22.47 -0.22
C GLN A 513 -11.74 -23.40 -1.42
N LEU A 514 -11.84 -24.72 -1.23
CA LEU A 514 -11.70 -25.68 -2.33
C LEU A 514 -12.78 -25.48 -3.40
N LYS A 515 -14.01 -25.14 -3.01
CA LYS A 515 -15.10 -24.88 -3.95
C LYS A 515 -14.84 -23.64 -4.82
N ILE A 516 -14.19 -22.61 -4.27
CA ILE A 516 -13.75 -21.43 -5.05
C ILE A 516 -12.80 -21.90 -6.17
N TYR A 517 -11.77 -22.67 -5.85
CA TYR A 517 -10.81 -23.17 -6.85
C TYR A 517 -11.42 -24.17 -7.83
N GLU A 518 -12.38 -25.00 -7.38
CA GLU A 518 -13.13 -25.91 -8.23
C GLU A 518 -13.96 -25.13 -9.26
N ARG A 519 -14.61 -24.03 -8.86
CA ARG A 519 -15.30 -23.12 -9.79
C ARG A 519 -14.31 -22.56 -10.83
N GLY A 520 -13.09 -22.21 -10.40
CA GLY A 520 -12.04 -21.77 -11.31
C GLY A 520 -11.61 -22.81 -12.35
N ILE A 521 -11.27 -24.02 -11.90
CA ILE A 521 -10.84 -25.12 -12.80
C ILE A 521 -11.94 -25.47 -13.81
N ASN A 522 -13.20 -25.43 -13.39
CA ASN A 522 -14.33 -25.70 -14.25
C ASN A 522 -14.84 -24.46 -15.02
N ASN A 523 -14.18 -23.31 -14.87
CA ASN A 523 -14.56 -22.02 -15.45
C ASN A 523 -16.04 -21.64 -15.21
N ILE A 524 -16.53 -21.87 -13.99
CA ILE A 524 -17.93 -21.69 -13.59
C ILE A 524 -18.19 -20.24 -13.18
N ASP A 525 -19.18 -19.62 -13.84
CA ASP A 525 -19.77 -18.36 -13.40
C ASP A 525 -21.07 -18.62 -12.63
N SER A 526 -20.95 -18.82 -11.32
CA SER A 526 -22.09 -19.16 -10.46
C SER A 526 -23.06 -17.99 -10.30
N ARG A 527 -24.34 -18.25 -10.56
CA ARG A 527 -25.43 -17.27 -10.34
C ARG A 527 -25.74 -17.02 -8.87
N THR A 528 -25.23 -17.84 -7.97
CA THR A 528 -25.38 -17.66 -6.51
C THR A 528 -24.61 -16.47 -5.98
N VAL A 529 -23.62 -15.95 -6.72
CA VAL A 529 -22.89 -14.71 -6.39
C VAL A 529 -23.72 -13.45 -6.68
N ASP A 530 -24.60 -13.51 -7.70
CA ASP A 530 -25.32 -12.33 -8.18
C ASP A 530 -26.10 -11.56 -7.10
N PRO A 531 -26.79 -12.19 -6.11
CA PRO A 531 -27.52 -11.48 -5.06
C PRO A 531 -26.70 -10.50 -4.23
N TYR A 532 -25.38 -10.69 -4.14
CA TYR A 532 -24.47 -9.80 -3.39
C TYR A 532 -24.01 -8.61 -4.25
N LEU A 533 -24.02 -8.75 -5.57
CA LEU A 533 -23.63 -7.70 -6.50
C LEU A 533 -24.82 -6.78 -6.77
N VAL A 534 -24.96 -5.77 -5.92
CA VAL A 534 -26.01 -4.76 -6.00
C VAL A 534 -25.49 -3.42 -6.52
N ASN A 535 -26.39 -2.54 -6.92
CA ASN A 535 -26.10 -1.13 -7.21
C ASN A 535 -26.40 -0.22 -6.01
N ALA A 536 -26.21 1.09 -6.14
CA ALA A 536 -26.42 2.05 -5.05
C ALA A 536 -27.87 2.13 -4.53
N LYS A 537 -28.83 1.56 -5.28
CA LYS A 537 -30.24 1.42 -4.88
C LYS A 537 -30.56 0.04 -4.29
N ASN A 538 -29.54 -0.76 -3.98
CA ASN A 538 -29.64 -2.14 -3.51
C ASN A 538 -30.42 -3.06 -4.46
N LYS A 539 -30.37 -2.78 -5.77
CA LYS A 539 -30.90 -3.69 -6.79
C LYS A 539 -29.80 -4.64 -7.24
N VAL A 540 -30.10 -5.93 -7.27
CA VAL A 540 -29.23 -6.96 -7.82
C VAL A 540 -28.93 -6.64 -9.30
N ILE A 541 -27.64 -6.48 -9.61
CA ILE A 541 -27.12 -6.28 -10.97
C ILE A 541 -26.33 -7.50 -11.45
N GLY A 542 -25.80 -8.31 -10.53
CA GLY A 542 -24.99 -9.49 -10.87
C GLY A 542 -23.66 -9.15 -11.51
N ARG A 543 -22.93 -10.19 -11.96
CA ARG A 543 -21.66 -10.00 -12.68
C ARG A 543 -21.88 -9.29 -14.03
N PRO A 544 -20.94 -8.42 -14.47
CA PRO A 544 -21.07 -7.67 -15.71
C PRO A 544 -20.81 -8.58 -16.93
N ARG A 545 -21.84 -9.31 -17.37
CA ARG A 545 -21.73 -10.30 -18.45
C ARG A 545 -21.79 -9.71 -19.86
N HIS A 546 -22.21 -8.45 -20.01
CA HIS A 546 -22.33 -7.76 -21.31
C HIS A 546 -23.04 -8.59 -22.41
N GLY A 547 -24.12 -9.27 -22.03
CA GLY A 547 -24.90 -10.12 -22.95
C GLY A 547 -24.28 -11.48 -23.27
N LYS A 548 -23.21 -11.88 -22.56
CA LYS A 548 -22.63 -13.23 -22.62
C LYS A 548 -23.24 -14.16 -21.57
N ASP A 549 -23.16 -15.46 -21.80
CA ASP A 549 -23.66 -16.46 -20.86
C ASP A 549 -22.74 -16.65 -19.66
N ASN A 550 -21.42 -16.53 -19.85
CA ASN A 550 -20.42 -16.66 -18.80
C ASN A 550 -19.67 -15.32 -18.64
N PHE A 551 -19.48 -14.87 -17.40
CA PHE A 551 -18.63 -13.72 -17.09
C PHE A 551 -17.19 -13.95 -17.56
N PHE A 552 -16.60 -15.09 -17.20
CA PHE A 552 -15.23 -15.47 -17.53
C PHE A 552 -15.10 -15.95 -18.99
N PRO A 553 -14.13 -15.47 -19.78
CA PRO A 553 -13.83 -16.04 -21.09
C PRO A 553 -13.23 -17.45 -20.97
N GLU A 554 -13.03 -18.13 -22.09
CA GLU A 554 -12.31 -19.42 -22.13
C GLU A 554 -10.80 -19.18 -22.01
N TYR A 555 -10.32 -18.13 -22.70
CA TYR A 555 -8.92 -17.72 -22.67
C TYR A 555 -8.78 -16.20 -22.72
N TYR A 556 -7.71 -15.68 -22.15
CA TYR A 556 -7.13 -14.41 -22.58
C TYR A 556 -5.86 -14.68 -23.40
N VAL A 557 -5.74 -14.03 -24.55
CA VAL A 557 -4.54 -14.09 -25.39
C VAL A 557 -3.79 -12.77 -25.29
N LEU A 558 -2.51 -12.84 -24.90
CA LEU A 558 -1.59 -11.71 -24.81
C LEU A 558 -0.49 -11.90 -25.87
N PRO A 559 -0.69 -11.38 -27.09
CA PRO A 559 0.30 -11.52 -28.15
C PRO A 559 1.53 -10.66 -27.87
N ILE A 560 2.66 -11.08 -28.43
CA ILE A 560 3.93 -10.31 -28.46
C ILE A 560 4.28 -9.85 -29.88
N ASP A 561 3.53 -10.30 -30.88
CA ASP A 561 3.69 -9.89 -32.27
C ASP A 561 3.20 -8.45 -32.45
N LYS A 562 4.02 -7.61 -33.10
CA LYS A 562 3.78 -6.17 -33.22
C LYS A 562 2.54 -5.82 -34.05
N ALA A 563 2.04 -6.73 -34.89
CA ALA A 563 0.80 -6.49 -35.63
C ALA A 563 -0.45 -6.58 -34.73
N LEU A 564 -0.35 -7.24 -33.58
CA LEU A 564 -1.44 -7.42 -32.62
C LEU A 564 -1.15 -6.79 -31.25
N GLN A 565 0.06 -6.28 -31.03
CA GLN A 565 0.51 -5.80 -29.74
C GLN A 565 1.22 -4.46 -29.87
N LYS A 566 0.61 -3.41 -29.30
CA LYS A 566 1.21 -2.07 -29.26
C LYS A 566 2.33 -1.94 -28.23
N ASN A 567 2.32 -2.75 -27.16
CA ASN A 567 3.32 -2.70 -26.10
C ASN A 567 3.73 -4.10 -25.59
N PRO A 568 4.61 -4.81 -26.32
CA PRO A 568 5.02 -6.16 -25.92
C PRO A 568 5.79 -6.22 -24.58
N LEU A 569 6.45 -5.12 -24.17
CA LEU A 569 7.13 -5.04 -22.87
C LEU A 569 6.16 -5.28 -21.72
N GLU A 570 5.00 -4.63 -21.76
CA GLU A 570 4.00 -4.77 -20.71
C GLU A 570 3.33 -6.15 -20.74
N THR A 571 3.25 -6.81 -21.90
CA THR A 571 2.89 -8.24 -21.93
C THR A 571 3.87 -9.09 -21.12
N TYR A 572 5.18 -8.93 -21.31
CA TYR A 572 6.16 -9.68 -20.51
C TYR A 572 6.09 -9.34 -19.01
N ARG A 573 5.86 -8.08 -18.65
CA ARG A 573 5.66 -7.66 -17.25
C ARG A 573 4.38 -8.26 -16.67
N MET A 574 3.31 -8.35 -17.46
CA MET A 574 2.06 -8.97 -17.08
C MET A 574 2.23 -10.47 -16.80
N ILE A 575 2.99 -11.18 -17.63
CA ILE A 575 3.30 -12.60 -17.38
C ILE A 575 4.10 -12.76 -16.08
N LYS A 576 5.06 -11.87 -15.79
CA LYS A 576 5.76 -11.90 -14.49
C LYS A 576 4.82 -11.67 -13.31
N HIS A 577 3.87 -10.74 -13.45
CA HIS A 577 2.86 -10.49 -12.44
C HIS A 577 1.98 -11.74 -12.23
N PHE A 578 1.52 -12.39 -13.29
CA PHE A 578 0.72 -13.62 -13.18
C PHE A 578 1.46 -14.75 -12.48
N LEU A 579 2.70 -15.05 -12.90
CA LEU A 579 3.48 -16.12 -12.29
C LEU A 579 3.75 -15.86 -10.80
N ARG A 580 3.97 -14.61 -10.40
CA ARG A 580 4.16 -14.23 -8.99
C ARG A 580 2.88 -14.45 -8.16
N ASN A 581 1.71 -14.25 -8.75
CA ASN A 581 0.41 -14.39 -8.09
C ASN A 581 -0.24 -15.76 -8.35
N GLY A 582 0.53 -16.80 -8.71
CA GLY A 582 0.01 -18.17 -8.85
C GLY A 582 -0.80 -18.46 -10.11
N VAL A 583 -1.03 -17.46 -10.99
CA VAL A 583 -1.75 -17.65 -12.24
C VAL A 583 -0.90 -18.45 -13.23
N LYS A 584 -1.46 -19.56 -13.74
CA LYS A 584 -0.87 -20.40 -14.77
C LYS A 584 -0.98 -19.73 -16.13
N VAL A 585 0.15 -19.66 -16.82
CA VAL A 585 0.27 -19.10 -18.16
C VAL A 585 0.82 -20.17 -19.09
N GLU A 586 0.30 -20.18 -20.31
CA GLU A 586 0.77 -21.03 -21.40
C GLU A 586 1.30 -20.17 -22.55
N ARG A 587 2.01 -20.80 -23.48
CA ARG A 587 2.51 -20.17 -24.70
C ARG A 587 2.18 -21.04 -25.91
N SER A 588 1.58 -20.44 -26.93
CA SER A 588 1.29 -21.11 -28.19
C SER A 588 2.57 -21.60 -28.87
N ILE A 589 2.56 -22.85 -29.37
CA ILE A 589 3.68 -23.46 -30.10
C ILE A 589 3.47 -23.43 -31.63
N GLU A 590 2.25 -23.13 -32.07
CA GLU A 590 1.86 -22.93 -33.47
C GLU A 590 0.85 -21.77 -33.58
N PRO A 591 0.61 -21.21 -34.78
CA PRO A 591 -0.42 -20.20 -34.97
C PRO A 591 -1.83 -20.74 -34.65
N VAL A 592 -2.66 -19.93 -33.99
CA VAL A 592 -4.05 -20.28 -33.63
C VAL A 592 -5.01 -19.23 -34.15
N THR A 593 -6.05 -19.65 -34.89
CA THR A 593 -7.12 -18.77 -35.39
C THR A 593 -8.40 -18.98 -34.60
N THR A 594 -8.88 -17.92 -33.94
CA THR A 594 -10.08 -17.94 -33.09
C THR A 594 -10.56 -16.51 -32.83
N GLY A 595 -11.86 -16.30 -32.60
CA GLY A 595 -12.39 -14.97 -32.30
C GLY A 595 -12.12 -13.91 -33.37
N GLY A 596 -12.00 -14.30 -34.65
CA GLY A 596 -11.72 -13.39 -35.75
C GLY A 596 -10.26 -12.95 -35.90
N HIS A 597 -9.36 -13.45 -35.05
CA HIS A 597 -7.93 -13.13 -35.10
C HIS A 597 -7.09 -14.39 -35.35
N THR A 598 -5.91 -14.22 -35.94
CA THR A 598 -4.87 -15.26 -36.01
C THR A 598 -3.72 -14.84 -35.13
N TYR A 599 -3.52 -15.58 -34.04
CA TYR A 599 -2.44 -15.35 -33.08
C TYR A 599 -1.22 -16.16 -33.51
N PRO A 600 -0.06 -15.53 -33.78
CA PRO A 600 1.16 -16.25 -34.13
C PRO A 600 1.65 -17.14 -32.98
N ALA A 601 2.43 -18.16 -33.35
CA ALA A 601 3.18 -18.96 -32.37
C ALA A 601 4.01 -18.05 -31.46
N GLY A 602 4.09 -18.41 -30.18
CA GLY A 602 4.77 -17.63 -29.16
C GLY A 602 3.89 -16.60 -28.44
N SER A 603 2.61 -16.44 -28.82
CA SER A 603 1.62 -15.67 -28.04
C SER A 603 1.37 -16.33 -26.68
N PHE A 604 1.29 -15.53 -25.63
CA PHE A 604 0.93 -16.01 -24.30
C PHE A 604 -0.58 -16.22 -24.19
N VAL A 605 -0.97 -17.27 -23.48
CA VAL A 605 -2.37 -17.69 -23.31
C VAL A 605 -2.61 -17.90 -21.83
N VAL A 606 -3.60 -17.21 -21.28
CA VAL A 606 -4.12 -17.46 -19.94
C VAL A 606 -5.37 -18.30 -20.12
N ASN A 607 -5.27 -19.59 -19.83
CA ASN A 607 -6.39 -20.51 -19.85
C ASN A 607 -7.23 -20.31 -18.59
N MET A 608 -8.51 -19.96 -18.75
CA MET A 608 -9.36 -19.62 -17.60
C MET A 608 -9.86 -20.84 -16.82
N HIS A 609 -9.57 -22.06 -17.28
CA HIS A 609 -9.79 -23.31 -16.55
C HIS A 609 -8.66 -23.56 -15.54
N GLN A 610 -8.58 -22.72 -14.51
CA GLN A 610 -7.57 -22.80 -13.45
C GLN A 610 -8.10 -22.25 -12.13
N ALA A 611 -7.52 -22.68 -11.00
CA ALA A 611 -7.94 -22.25 -9.67
C ALA A 611 -7.93 -20.71 -9.51
N GLU A 612 -6.91 -20.04 -10.06
CA GLU A 612 -6.72 -18.59 -9.93
C GLU A 612 -7.36 -17.77 -11.07
N HIS A 613 -8.44 -18.28 -11.67
CA HIS A 613 -9.10 -17.59 -12.79
C HIS A 613 -9.70 -16.22 -12.37
N GLY A 614 -10.08 -16.04 -11.11
CA GLY A 614 -10.61 -14.79 -10.56
C GLY A 614 -9.55 -13.70 -10.56
N ILE A 615 -8.33 -14.03 -10.14
CA ILE A 615 -7.16 -13.12 -10.19
C ILE A 615 -6.79 -12.75 -11.62
N ALA A 616 -6.80 -13.74 -12.52
CA ALA A 616 -6.53 -13.48 -13.93
C ALA A 616 -7.55 -12.51 -14.54
N ASN A 617 -8.85 -12.73 -14.27
CA ASN A 617 -9.92 -11.91 -14.80
C ASN A 617 -9.96 -10.51 -14.17
N MET A 618 -9.73 -10.41 -12.85
CA MET A 618 -9.70 -9.17 -12.07
C MET A 618 -8.86 -8.07 -12.73
N VAL A 619 -7.71 -8.42 -13.30
CA VAL A 619 -6.79 -7.43 -13.91
C VAL A 619 -6.90 -7.32 -15.44
N LEU A 620 -7.65 -8.21 -16.11
CA LEU A 620 -7.77 -8.26 -17.58
C LEU A 620 -9.15 -7.88 -18.12
N TYR A 621 -10.19 -7.90 -17.30
CA TYR A 621 -11.53 -7.47 -17.70
C TYR A 621 -11.65 -5.94 -17.74
N ASP A 622 -12.71 -5.43 -18.38
CA ASP A 622 -12.93 -4.00 -18.61
C ASP A 622 -13.29 -3.20 -17.33
N GLY A 623 -13.47 -3.85 -16.18
CA GLY A 623 -13.89 -3.19 -14.95
C GLY A 623 -15.42 -3.10 -14.78
N VAL A 624 -15.84 -2.37 -13.75
CA VAL A 624 -17.25 -2.03 -13.48
C VAL A 624 -17.42 -0.52 -13.37
N ASP A 625 -18.58 -0.01 -13.80
CA ASP A 625 -19.02 1.35 -13.51
C ASP A 625 -19.81 1.36 -12.20
N VAL A 626 -19.22 1.98 -11.17
CA VAL A 626 -19.84 2.16 -9.84
C VAL A 626 -20.26 3.61 -9.60
N SER A 627 -20.35 4.42 -10.65
CA SER A 627 -20.62 5.88 -10.56
C SER A 627 -22.01 6.25 -10.04
N ASP A 628 -22.90 5.27 -9.86
CA ASP A 628 -24.20 5.50 -9.21
C ASP A 628 -24.10 5.53 -7.67
N TYR A 629 -23.00 5.02 -7.10
CA TYR A 629 -22.71 5.12 -5.68
C TYR A 629 -22.31 6.55 -5.28
N PRO A 630 -22.76 7.03 -4.10
CA PRO A 630 -22.43 8.37 -3.62
C PRO A 630 -20.95 8.54 -3.24
N SER A 631 -20.28 7.45 -2.87
CA SER A 631 -18.86 7.40 -2.51
C SER A 631 -18.37 5.96 -2.56
N VAL A 632 -17.09 5.79 -2.91
CA VAL A 632 -16.33 4.53 -2.79
C VAL A 632 -14.98 4.82 -2.12
N ALA A 633 -14.30 3.78 -1.63
CA ALA A 633 -13.03 3.88 -0.91
C ALA A 633 -11.82 4.21 -1.83
N GLY A 634 -11.93 3.95 -3.14
CA GLY A 634 -11.00 4.38 -4.20
C GLY A 634 -10.20 3.23 -4.88
N GLU A 635 -9.44 3.58 -5.92
CA GLU A 635 -8.51 2.69 -6.66
C GLU A 635 -9.20 1.50 -7.34
N MET A 636 -10.40 1.74 -7.87
CA MET A 636 -11.35 0.80 -8.46
C MET A 636 -10.90 0.24 -9.81
N VAL A 637 -10.09 0.96 -10.57
CA VAL A 637 -9.77 0.56 -11.94
C VAL A 637 -8.70 -0.54 -11.95
N GLN A 638 -9.10 -1.77 -12.23
CA GLN A 638 -8.17 -2.90 -12.36
C GLN A 638 -7.81 -3.26 -13.82
N ASP A 639 -8.35 -2.57 -14.83
CA ASP A 639 -8.08 -2.79 -16.26
C ASP A 639 -6.60 -2.49 -16.60
N PHE A 640 -5.72 -3.48 -16.41
CA PHE A 640 -4.30 -3.35 -16.69
C PHE A 640 -3.99 -3.21 -18.17
N PRO A 641 -4.70 -3.87 -19.11
CA PRO A 641 -4.55 -3.60 -20.54
C PRO A 641 -4.56 -2.10 -20.86
N ASP A 642 -5.53 -1.35 -20.35
CA ASP A 642 -5.61 0.09 -20.60
C ASP A 642 -4.65 0.92 -19.71
N LEU A 643 -4.54 0.60 -18.41
CA LEU A 643 -3.66 1.32 -17.50
C LEU A 643 -2.18 1.23 -17.89
N ARG A 644 -1.75 0.08 -18.45
CA ARG A 644 -0.36 -0.19 -18.84
C ARG A 644 -0.16 -0.15 -20.36
N GLY A 645 -1.24 -0.15 -21.14
CA GLY A 645 -1.22 0.12 -22.57
C GLY A 645 -0.82 -1.08 -23.42
N PHE A 646 -1.24 -2.29 -23.06
CA PHE A 646 -1.04 -3.50 -23.86
C PHE A 646 -2.36 -4.09 -24.36
N SER A 647 -2.30 -4.86 -25.44
CA SER A 647 -3.46 -5.53 -26.01
C SER A 647 -3.71 -6.89 -25.33
N SER A 648 -4.96 -7.15 -24.95
CA SER A 648 -5.46 -8.42 -24.43
C SER A 648 -6.72 -8.81 -25.19
N TYR A 649 -6.87 -10.09 -25.52
CA TYR A 649 -8.00 -10.58 -26.31
C TYR A 649 -8.74 -11.68 -25.55
N ALA A 650 -9.98 -11.40 -25.17
CA ALA A 650 -10.87 -12.40 -24.57
C ALA A 650 -11.41 -13.34 -25.66
N VAL A 651 -11.05 -14.62 -25.58
CA VAL A 651 -11.50 -15.68 -26.49
C VAL A 651 -12.58 -16.51 -25.81
N ARG A 652 -13.67 -16.76 -26.54
CA ARG A 652 -14.86 -17.50 -26.06
C ARG A 652 -15.01 -18.87 -26.74
N ASP A 653 -14.13 -19.20 -27.68
CA ASP A 653 -14.16 -20.48 -28.39
C ASP A 653 -13.51 -21.56 -27.51
N MET A 654 -14.34 -22.43 -26.92
CA MET A 654 -13.89 -23.53 -26.07
C MET A 654 -12.91 -24.45 -26.82
N GLY A 655 -11.81 -24.81 -26.18
CA GLY A 655 -10.80 -25.72 -26.75
C GLY A 655 -9.97 -25.15 -27.90
N ALA A 656 -10.04 -23.84 -28.18
CA ALA A 656 -9.29 -23.21 -29.28
C ALA A 656 -7.77 -23.49 -29.22
N PHE A 657 -7.22 -23.60 -28.01
CA PHE A 657 -5.80 -23.79 -27.72
C PHE A 657 -5.42 -25.21 -27.29
N THR A 658 -6.36 -26.16 -27.24
CA THR A 658 -6.11 -27.54 -26.79
C THR A 658 -5.00 -28.22 -27.61
N GLY A 659 -3.93 -28.65 -26.94
CA GLY A 659 -2.79 -29.33 -27.58
C GLY A 659 -1.87 -28.41 -28.40
N LYS A 660 -2.09 -27.09 -28.38
CA LYS A 660 -1.36 -26.10 -29.18
C LYS A 660 -0.49 -25.16 -28.35
N THR A 661 -0.33 -25.47 -27.07
CA THR A 661 0.37 -24.63 -26.10
C THR A 661 1.32 -25.45 -25.23
N SER A 662 2.26 -24.74 -24.59
CA SER A 662 3.16 -25.28 -23.56
C SER A 662 3.15 -24.40 -22.33
N ALA A 663 3.25 -24.97 -21.14
CA ALA A 663 3.28 -24.22 -19.88
C ALA A 663 4.47 -23.24 -19.80
N VAL A 664 4.25 -22.09 -19.19
CA VAL A 664 5.25 -21.06 -18.90
C VAL A 664 5.47 -21.03 -17.40
N THR A 665 6.68 -21.39 -16.95
CA THR A 665 7.05 -21.36 -15.52
C THR A 665 7.97 -20.18 -15.17
N SER A 666 8.54 -19.53 -16.19
CA SER A 666 9.35 -18.32 -16.06
C SER A 666 9.32 -17.53 -17.36
N VAL A 667 9.58 -16.23 -17.27
CA VAL A 667 9.62 -15.35 -18.44
C VAL A 667 10.73 -14.31 -18.32
N PHE A 668 11.45 -14.12 -19.41
CA PHE A 668 12.48 -13.08 -19.53
C PHE A 668 12.05 -12.11 -20.62
N VAL A 669 12.35 -10.83 -20.39
CA VAL A 669 12.18 -9.81 -21.41
C VAL A 669 13.35 -9.98 -22.39
N PRO A 670 13.11 -10.24 -23.69
CA PRO A 670 14.18 -10.49 -24.65
C PRO A 670 14.96 -9.20 -24.91
N ALA A 671 16.24 -9.35 -25.30
CA ALA A 671 17.04 -8.21 -25.72
C ALA A 671 16.44 -7.55 -26.98
N ALA A 672 16.51 -6.24 -27.06
CA ALA A 672 16.08 -5.51 -28.25
C ALA A 672 16.96 -5.87 -29.45
N GLN A 673 16.34 -5.98 -30.62
CA GLN A 673 17.08 -6.17 -31.86
C GLN A 673 17.55 -4.81 -32.40
N ILE A 674 18.75 -4.76 -32.97
CA ILE A 674 19.27 -3.58 -33.66
C ILE A 674 19.32 -3.87 -35.17
N PRO A 675 18.89 -2.93 -36.02
CA PRO A 675 19.01 -3.09 -37.46
C PRO A 675 20.48 -3.26 -37.89
N ALA A 676 20.75 -4.27 -38.71
CA ALA A 676 22.08 -4.48 -39.26
C ALA A 676 22.45 -3.34 -40.23
N HIS A 677 23.71 -2.91 -40.21
CA HIS A 677 24.31 -1.97 -41.16
C HIS A 677 23.69 -0.56 -41.22
N ALA A 678 22.88 -0.16 -40.23
CA ALA A 678 22.40 1.21 -40.10
C ALA A 678 23.40 2.08 -39.31
N THR A 679 23.67 3.30 -39.78
CA THR A 679 24.43 4.30 -39.01
C THR A 679 23.58 4.89 -37.88
N TYR A 680 22.30 5.09 -38.16
CA TYR A 680 21.32 5.65 -37.26
C TYR A 680 20.16 4.67 -37.07
N THR A 681 19.71 4.53 -35.83
CA THR A 681 18.59 3.69 -35.46
C THR A 681 17.48 4.56 -34.90
N VAL A 682 16.26 4.35 -35.41
CA VAL A 682 15.04 4.86 -34.81
C VAL A 682 14.73 4.01 -33.58
N ILE A 683 14.50 4.67 -32.45
CA ILE A 683 13.93 4.10 -31.23
C ILE A 683 12.47 4.52 -31.24
N ARG A 684 11.57 3.55 -31.44
CA ARG A 684 10.13 3.82 -31.45
C ARG A 684 9.68 4.16 -30.05
N ASN A 685 8.90 5.22 -29.92
CA ASN A 685 8.38 5.65 -28.64
C ASN A 685 7.12 4.86 -28.28
N THR A 686 7.21 3.54 -28.13
CA THR A 686 6.05 2.65 -27.90
C THR A 686 5.88 2.22 -26.44
N ASN A 687 6.88 2.40 -25.59
CA ASN A 687 6.87 1.94 -24.20
C ASN A 687 7.78 2.78 -23.29
N ASN A 688 7.70 2.56 -21.98
CA ASN A 688 8.46 3.32 -20.98
C ASN A 688 9.98 3.04 -20.96
N ASP A 689 10.43 1.89 -21.48
CA ASP A 689 11.85 1.59 -21.63
C ASP A 689 12.49 2.42 -22.75
N ALA A 690 11.74 2.81 -23.79
CA ALA A 690 12.21 3.74 -24.81
C ALA A 690 12.61 5.10 -24.22
N ILE A 691 11.80 5.64 -23.29
CA ILE A 691 12.11 6.87 -22.56
C ILE A 691 13.37 6.71 -21.69
N GLN A 692 13.49 5.58 -20.99
CA GLN A 692 14.67 5.28 -20.18
C GLN A 692 15.94 5.19 -21.02
N VAL A 693 15.89 4.55 -22.20
CA VAL A 693 17.03 4.50 -23.14
C VAL A 693 17.43 5.89 -23.59
N VAL A 694 16.47 6.74 -23.97
CA VAL A 694 16.74 8.13 -24.38
C VAL A 694 17.45 8.88 -23.26
N ASN A 695 16.91 8.83 -22.03
CA ASN A 695 17.53 9.50 -20.88
C ASN A 695 18.91 8.92 -20.53
N HIS A 696 19.12 7.61 -20.67
CA HIS A 696 20.41 6.95 -20.48
C HIS A 696 21.47 7.49 -21.47
N LEU A 697 21.11 7.56 -22.75
CA LEU A 697 21.98 8.08 -23.80
C LEU A 697 22.35 9.55 -23.53
N LEU A 698 21.35 10.37 -23.20
CA LEU A 698 21.56 11.78 -22.87
C LEU A 698 22.47 11.96 -21.66
N ALA A 699 22.23 11.20 -20.58
CA ALA A 699 23.08 11.22 -19.38
C ALA A 699 24.54 10.78 -19.69
N SER A 700 24.73 9.97 -20.72
CA SER A 700 26.04 9.51 -21.21
C SER A 700 26.66 10.47 -22.25
N GLY A 701 26.08 11.65 -22.46
CA GLY A 701 26.57 12.65 -23.42
C GLY A 701 26.35 12.28 -24.89
N LYS A 702 25.51 11.27 -25.17
CA LYS A 702 25.22 10.82 -26.54
C LYS A 702 24.12 11.66 -27.18
N LYS A 703 24.19 11.81 -28.50
CA LYS A 703 23.23 12.61 -29.27
C LYS A 703 21.96 11.81 -29.56
N VAL A 704 20.82 12.39 -29.21
CA VAL A 704 19.50 11.86 -29.55
C VAL A 704 18.67 12.96 -30.22
N THR A 705 18.06 12.66 -31.36
CA THR A 705 17.14 13.55 -32.06
C THR A 705 15.72 13.04 -31.91
N MET A 706 14.81 13.84 -31.35
CA MET A 706 13.37 13.58 -31.36
C MET A 706 12.77 14.12 -32.67
N LEU A 707 12.08 13.25 -33.40
CA LEU A 707 11.50 13.58 -34.69
C LEU A 707 10.25 14.45 -34.52
N THR A 708 10.09 15.46 -35.39
CA THR A 708 9.00 16.44 -35.30
C THR A 708 7.91 16.24 -36.35
N SER A 709 8.07 15.23 -37.22
CA SER A 709 7.16 14.93 -38.31
C SER A 709 7.09 13.43 -38.53
N SER A 710 5.89 12.91 -38.77
CA SER A 710 5.67 11.51 -39.12
C SER A 710 6.02 11.25 -40.59
N GLN A 711 6.52 10.05 -40.87
CA GLN A 711 6.75 9.50 -42.20
C GLN A 711 6.41 8.00 -42.20
N SER A 712 6.49 7.32 -43.34
CA SER A 712 6.09 5.89 -43.40
C SER A 712 6.90 5.06 -42.40
N GLY A 713 6.19 4.44 -41.44
CA GLY A 713 6.79 3.62 -40.40
C GLY A 713 7.69 4.40 -39.43
N ILE A 714 7.47 5.71 -39.22
CA ILE A 714 8.14 6.53 -38.19
C ILE A 714 7.18 7.64 -37.76
N GLU A 715 6.99 7.84 -36.47
CA GLU A 715 6.05 8.82 -35.92
C GLU A 715 6.75 10.08 -35.41
N ALA A 716 6.07 11.22 -35.44
CA ALA A 716 6.52 12.38 -34.67
C ALA A 716 6.58 11.98 -33.18
N GLY A 717 7.67 12.33 -32.50
CA GLY A 717 7.94 11.87 -31.13
C GLY A 717 8.78 10.60 -31.03
N ASP A 718 9.03 9.88 -32.13
CA ASP A 718 10.08 8.86 -32.18
C ASP A 718 11.47 9.49 -32.03
N PHE A 719 12.45 8.68 -31.60
CA PHE A 719 13.81 9.15 -31.36
C PHE A 719 14.80 8.52 -32.35
N VAL A 720 15.89 9.20 -32.65
CA VAL A 720 16.99 8.68 -33.47
C VAL A 720 18.31 8.87 -32.75
N ALA A 721 19.09 7.80 -32.65
CA ALA A 721 20.42 7.78 -32.07
C ALA A 721 21.42 7.06 -33.00
N VAL A 722 22.71 7.24 -32.74
CA VAL A 722 23.77 6.47 -33.42
C VAL A 722 23.64 5.01 -33.01
N THR A 723 23.65 4.12 -33.99
CA THR A 723 23.40 2.69 -33.78
C THR A 723 24.42 2.05 -32.80
N ASP A 724 25.69 2.45 -32.88
CA ASP A 724 26.74 1.93 -31.99
C ASP A 724 26.55 2.35 -30.53
N ASP A 725 25.98 3.52 -30.26
CA ASP A 725 25.70 3.99 -28.90
C ASP A 725 24.56 3.20 -28.24
N LEU A 726 23.69 2.55 -29.03
CA LEU A 726 22.57 1.73 -28.55
C LEU A 726 22.97 0.30 -28.21
N LYS A 727 23.98 -0.26 -28.88
CA LYS A 727 24.42 -1.66 -28.70
C LYS A 727 24.63 -2.08 -27.24
N PRO A 728 25.20 -1.24 -26.34
CA PRO A 728 25.38 -1.62 -24.94
C PRO A 728 24.07 -1.67 -24.12
N LEU A 729 22.97 -1.10 -24.64
CA LEU A 729 21.73 -0.89 -23.89
C LEU A 729 20.65 -1.93 -24.19
N VAL A 730 20.76 -2.68 -25.29
CA VAL A 730 19.68 -3.56 -25.77
C VAL A 730 19.45 -4.82 -24.93
N SER A 731 20.42 -5.21 -24.11
CA SER A 731 20.22 -6.27 -23.11
C SER A 731 19.61 -5.76 -21.81
N LYS A 732 19.61 -4.45 -21.58
CA LYS A 732 19.09 -3.81 -20.36
C LYS A 732 17.64 -3.37 -20.52
N TYR A 733 17.24 -2.95 -21.73
CA TYR A 733 15.93 -2.36 -22.01
C TYR A 733 15.25 -3.05 -23.18
N TYR A 734 13.92 -3.09 -23.17
CA TYR A 734 13.13 -3.52 -24.31
C TYR A 734 12.67 -2.32 -25.15
N ILE A 735 13.25 -2.18 -26.34
CA ILE A 735 12.90 -1.11 -27.27
C ILE A 735 12.52 -1.69 -28.64
N ASP A 736 11.54 -1.06 -29.27
CA ASP A 736 11.26 -1.30 -30.68
C ASP A 736 12.15 -0.38 -31.53
N THR A 737 12.78 -0.94 -32.56
CA THR A 737 13.77 -0.24 -33.37
C THR A 737 13.55 -0.43 -34.86
N ALA A 738 13.99 0.57 -35.64
CA ALA A 738 14.01 0.50 -37.10
C ALA A 738 15.25 1.21 -37.66
N ALA A 739 15.69 0.82 -38.86
CA ALA A 739 16.79 1.53 -39.53
C ALA A 739 16.33 2.92 -39.98
N PHE A 740 17.09 3.97 -39.62
CA PHE A 740 16.83 5.31 -40.13
C PHE A 740 17.47 5.46 -41.51
N GLN A 741 16.65 5.74 -42.54
CA GLN A 741 17.09 5.73 -43.95
C GLN A 741 17.80 7.02 -44.41
N GLY A 742 17.82 8.07 -43.58
CA GLY A 742 18.46 9.35 -43.91
C GLY A 742 19.92 9.44 -43.46
N SER A 743 20.71 10.30 -44.11
CA SER A 743 22.10 10.58 -43.73
C SER A 743 22.24 11.45 -42.48
N LYS A 744 21.20 12.23 -42.13
CA LYS A 744 21.14 13.05 -40.90
C LYS A 744 19.70 13.09 -40.38
N PRO A 745 19.44 12.77 -39.10
CA PRO A 745 18.10 12.91 -38.52
C PRO A 745 17.69 14.38 -38.42
N GLN A 746 16.49 14.69 -38.91
CA GLN A 746 15.87 16.01 -38.80
C GLN A 746 14.86 16.02 -37.66
N GLY A 747 14.93 17.04 -36.80
CA GLY A 747 14.07 17.15 -35.63
C GLY A 747 14.76 17.91 -34.51
N LYS A 748 14.25 17.76 -33.29
CA LYS A 748 14.79 18.40 -32.11
C LYS A 748 15.93 17.57 -31.52
N VAL A 749 17.14 18.10 -31.54
CA VAL A 749 18.26 17.50 -30.79
C VAL A 749 18.03 17.73 -29.29
N LEU A 750 17.88 16.63 -28.55
CA LEU A 750 17.58 16.64 -27.12
C LEU A 750 18.81 16.93 -26.27
N LYS A 751 18.57 17.40 -25.04
CA LYS A 751 19.55 17.52 -23.95
C LYS A 751 19.01 16.83 -22.70
N PRO A 752 19.89 16.41 -21.77
CA PRO A 752 19.46 16.04 -20.43
C PRO A 752 18.68 17.19 -19.78
N SER A 753 17.53 16.88 -19.18
CA SER A 753 16.69 17.85 -18.48
C SER A 753 16.69 17.58 -16.97
N VAL A 754 16.84 18.64 -16.18
CA VAL A 754 16.52 18.63 -14.75
C VAL A 754 15.05 19.03 -14.57
N VAL A 755 14.24 18.16 -13.97
CA VAL A 755 12.80 18.38 -13.81
C VAL A 755 12.48 18.69 -12.35
N ALA A 756 11.71 19.77 -12.10
CA ALA A 756 11.16 20.01 -10.77
C ALA A 756 9.85 19.25 -10.60
N ALA A 757 9.81 18.35 -9.63
CA ALA A 757 8.66 17.52 -9.31
C ALA A 757 8.74 17.02 -7.87
N LEU A 758 7.60 16.69 -7.26
CA LEU A 758 7.49 16.13 -5.91
C LEU A 758 6.60 14.87 -5.94
N GLY A 759 6.61 14.09 -4.85
CA GLY A 759 5.74 12.93 -4.66
C GLY A 759 5.77 11.92 -5.81
N GLU A 760 4.60 11.44 -6.22
CA GLU A 760 4.42 10.47 -7.31
C GLU A 760 5.05 10.91 -8.63
N SER A 761 4.92 12.19 -9.01
CA SER A 761 5.51 12.70 -10.25
C SER A 761 7.03 12.56 -10.21
N ALA A 762 7.65 12.86 -9.07
CA ALA A 762 9.08 12.69 -8.89
C ALA A 762 9.49 11.21 -8.96
N TYR A 763 8.70 10.31 -8.37
CA TYR A 763 8.93 8.87 -8.46
C TYR A 763 8.89 8.37 -9.91
N VAL A 764 7.83 8.69 -10.64
CA VAL A 764 7.66 8.31 -12.05
C VAL A 764 8.80 8.87 -12.91
N LEU A 765 9.10 10.16 -12.81
CA LEU A 765 10.16 10.79 -13.61
C LEU A 765 11.56 10.22 -13.33
N LYS A 766 11.88 9.90 -12.06
CA LYS A 766 13.12 9.22 -11.71
C LYS A 766 13.19 7.83 -12.35
N ASN A 767 12.10 7.07 -12.31
CA ASN A 767 12.03 5.74 -12.92
C ASN A 767 12.08 5.77 -14.46
N LEU A 768 11.67 6.87 -15.08
CA LEU A 768 11.88 7.14 -16.51
C LEU A 768 13.31 7.62 -16.85
N GLY A 769 14.17 7.79 -15.85
CA GLY A 769 15.58 8.17 -16.03
C GLY A 769 15.85 9.68 -16.02
N PHE A 770 14.88 10.52 -15.68
CA PHE A 770 15.12 11.96 -15.56
C PHE A 770 15.86 12.31 -14.26
N LYS A 771 16.65 13.39 -14.30
CA LYS A 771 17.15 14.01 -13.09
C LYS A 771 16.05 14.87 -12.49
N VAL A 772 15.66 14.59 -11.24
CA VAL A 772 14.57 15.29 -10.55
C VAL A 772 15.11 16.12 -9.37
N THR A 773 14.53 17.29 -9.13
CA THR A 773 14.84 18.18 -8.01
C THR A 773 13.57 18.75 -7.38
N ASP A 774 13.61 19.06 -6.09
CA ASP A 774 12.61 19.88 -5.39
C ASP A 774 12.83 21.39 -5.60
N ASN A 775 14.04 21.80 -6.02
CA ASN A 775 14.43 23.19 -6.23
C ASN A 775 13.99 23.67 -7.62
N GLN A 776 12.84 24.36 -7.67
CA GLN A 776 12.27 24.88 -8.91
C GLN A 776 13.21 25.84 -9.67
N GLN A 777 14.10 26.58 -8.98
CA GLN A 777 15.02 27.52 -9.63
C GLN A 777 16.07 26.79 -10.47
N ARG A 778 16.50 25.60 -10.05
CA ARG A 778 17.52 24.78 -10.73
C ARG A 778 16.99 23.88 -11.85
N ALA A 779 15.67 23.81 -12.05
CA ALA A 779 15.06 22.95 -13.05
C ALA A 779 14.95 23.60 -14.43
N ASP A 780 14.99 22.79 -15.47
CA ASP A 780 14.72 23.17 -16.87
C ASP A 780 13.21 23.14 -17.18
N VAL A 781 12.47 22.25 -16.53
CA VAL A 781 11.01 22.07 -16.70
C VAL A 781 10.37 21.89 -15.32
N LEU A 782 9.21 22.51 -15.11
CA LEU A 782 8.41 22.37 -13.92
C LEU A 782 7.24 21.42 -14.18
N VAL A 783 7.01 20.44 -13.31
CA VAL A 783 5.91 19.47 -13.43
C VAL A 783 5.05 19.54 -12.18
N ASN A 784 3.82 20.03 -12.36
CA ASN A 784 2.78 20.13 -11.33
C ASN A 784 3.24 20.76 -10.00
N THR A 785 4.24 21.65 -10.04
CA THR A 785 4.77 22.32 -8.86
C THR A 785 3.89 23.49 -8.43
N PHE A 786 3.92 23.84 -7.14
CA PHE A 786 3.21 24.97 -6.55
C PHE A 786 4.02 26.27 -6.65
N ASP A 787 3.35 27.42 -6.52
CA ASP A 787 3.97 28.76 -6.47
C ASP A 787 4.96 29.06 -7.63
N SER A 788 4.66 28.54 -8.81
CA SER A 788 5.53 28.61 -9.99
C SER A 788 5.27 29.80 -10.90
N ASP A 789 4.26 30.62 -10.61
CA ASP A 789 3.77 31.72 -11.45
C ASP A 789 4.88 32.66 -11.93
N LYS A 790 5.78 33.07 -11.02
CA LYS A 790 6.91 33.96 -11.34
C LYS A 790 7.94 33.30 -12.24
N LEU A 791 8.25 32.01 -12.01
CA LEU A 791 9.21 31.26 -12.82
C LEU A 791 8.67 31.03 -14.23
N VAL A 792 7.38 30.71 -14.33
CA VAL A 792 6.69 30.54 -15.62
C VAL A 792 6.60 31.86 -16.37
N ALA A 793 6.26 32.97 -15.71
CA ALA A 793 6.30 34.31 -16.32
C ALA A 793 7.71 34.72 -16.79
N GLY A 794 8.75 34.16 -16.17
CA GLY A 794 10.15 34.29 -16.56
C GLY A 794 10.60 33.38 -17.70
N GLY A 795 9.70 32.59 -18.32
CA GLY A 795 10.02 31.72 -19.46
C GLY A 795 10.24 30.25 -19.13
N LYS A 796 10.15 29.84 -17.84
CA LYS A 796 10.36 28.45 -17.47
C LYS A 796 9.16 27.59 -17.92
N PRO A 797 9.36 26.52 -18.72
CA PRO A 797 8.26 25.66 -19.14
C PRO A 797 7.56 24.95 -17.97
N TYR A 798 6.24 24.81 -18.08
CA TYR A 798 5.40 24.18 -17.07
C TYR A 798 4.51 23.10 -17.68
N ILE A 799 4.41 21.95 -17.02
CA ILE A 799 3.48 20.88 -17.36
C ILE A 799 2.49 20.74 -16.20
N ALA A 800 1.23 21.04 -16.50
CA ALA A 800 0.11 20.93 -15.58
C ALA A 800 -0.67 19.65 -15.88
N TYR A 801 -1.06 18.90 -14.84
CA TYR A 801 -2.03 17.83 -15.03
C TYR A 801 -2.96 17.62 -13.83
N GLY A 802 -4.08 16.94 -14.06
CA GLY A 802 -5.13 16.72 -13.07
C GLY A 802 -5.79 18.01 -12.59
N ASN A 803 -6.76 17.91 -11.68
CA ASN A 803 -7.45 19.07 -11.14
C ASN A 803 -6.49 20.11 -10.51
N MET A 804 -5.50 19.63 -9.75
CA MET A 804 -4.54 20.51 -9.09
C MET A 804 -3.72 21.35 -10.09
N GLY A 805 -3.23 20.73 -11.16
CA GLY A 805 -2.52 21.45 -12.21
C GLY A 805 -3.41 22.48 -12.91
N MET A 806 -4.67 22.14 -13.13
CA MET A 806 -5.66 23.04 -13.73
C MET A 806 -5.96 24.25 -12.83
N VAL A 807 -6.08 24.04 -11.51
CA VAL A 807 -6.23 25.11 -10.51
C VAL A 807 -5.01 26.04 -10.53
N ASN A 808 -3.80 25.49 -10.58
CA ASN A 808 -2.56 26.28 -10.58
C ASN A 808 -2.47 27.23 -11.78
N ILE A 809 -2.88 26.79 -12.97
CA ILE A 809 -2.72 27.57 -14.20
C ILE A 809 -3.91 28.47 -14.55
N LYS A 810 -5.03 28.38 -13.81
CA LYS A 810 -6.31 28.98 -14.23
C LYS A 810 -6.22 30.48 -14.52
N ASP A 811 -5.39 31.19 -13.76
CA ASP A 811 -5.18 32.64 -13.88
C ASP A 811 -4.00 32.99 -14.80
N TRP A 812 -3.26 31.99 -15.30
CA TRP A 812 -2.08 32.19 -16.15
C TRP A 812 -2.42 32.24 -17.63
N ILE A 813 -3.53 31.63 -18.05
CA ILE A 813 -3.88 31.50 -19.47
C ILE A 813 -5.18 32.27 -19.74
N PRO A 814 -5.14 33.39 -20.48
CA PRO A 814 -6.34 34.17 -20.78
C PRO A 814 -7.41 33.34 -21.51
N GLY A 815 -8.64 33.39 -21.02
CA GLY A 815 -9.77 32.68 -21.62
C GLY A 815 -9.76 31.16 -21.43
N PHE A 816 -8.86 30.63 -20.60
CA PHE A 816 -8.89 29.24 -20.17
C PHE A 816 -9.91 29.04 -19.05
N SER A 817 -10.66 27.95 -19.14
CA SER A 817 -11.56 27.50 -18.08
C SER A 817 -11.73 25.99 -18.11
N PHE A 818 -12.09 25.42 -16.96
CA PHE A 818 -12.24 23.99 -16.78
C PHE A 818 -13.35 23.67 -15.78
N ALA A 819 -13.72 22.41 -15.69
CA ALA A 819 -14.65 21.89 -14.69
C ALA A 819 -14.16 20.52 -14.18
N GLY A 820 -14.59 20.18 -12.98
CA GLY A 820 -14.24 18.96 -12.27
C GLY A 820 -14.67 19.07 -10.80
N PRO A 821 -14.61 17.97 -10.03
CA PRO A 821 -14.75 18.00 -8.57
C PRO A 821 -13.71 18.93 -7.94
N THR A 822 -14.02 19.47 -6.76
CA THR A 822 -13.06 20.33 -6.05
C THR A 822 -12.16 19.49 -5.14
N TRP A 823 -12.72 18.44 -4.54
CA TRP A 823 -12.01 17.62 -3.55
C TRP A 823 -12.20 16.11 -3.78
N GLU A 824 -13.27 15.72 -4.47
CA GLU A 824 -13.60 14.33 -4.75
C GLU A 824 -12.60 13.73 -5.76
N ARG A 825 -12.19 12.49 -5.51
CA ARG A 825 -11.35 11.70 -6.43
C ARG A 825 -12.26 10.86 -7.33
N TYR A 826 -12.57 11.37 -8.51
CA TYR A 826 -13.30 10.62 -9.53
C TYR A 826 -12.33 9.83 -10.40
N GLU A 827 -12.30 8.54 -10.13
CA GLU A 827 -11.43 7.60 -10.81
C GLU A 827 -12.13 6.95 -11.99
N GLY A 828 -11.44 6.80 -13.12
CA GLY A 828 -11.96 5.94 -14.17
C GLY A 828 -11.13 5.92 -15.45
N VAL A 829 -11.49 4.96 -16.31
CA VAL A 829 -10.91 4.80 -17.65
C VAL A 829 -11.90 5.26 -18.70
N PHE A 830 -11.40 6.07 -19.63
CA PHE A 830 -12.22 6.70 -20.65
C PHE A 830 -11.51 6.84 -22.00
N ARG A 831 -12.28 6.70 -23.07
CA ARG A 831 -11.86 6.82 -24.46
C ARG A 831 -11.58 8.27 -24.82
N THR A 832 -10.46 8.48 -25.49
CA THR A 832 -9.94 9.78 -25.87
C THR A 832 -9.58 9.79 -27.36
N ASP A 833 -9.99 10.83 -28.07
CA ASP A 833 -9.58 11.11 -29.44
C ASP A 833 -8.27 11.92 -29.41
N ILE A 834 -7.16 11.31 -29.82
CA ILE A 834 -5.80 11.87 -29.74
C ILE A 834 -5.39 12.50 -31.07
N LYS A 835 -4.83 13.73 -31.02
CA LYS A 835 -4.30 14.41 -32.20
C LYS A 835 -2.92 13.88 -32.56
N GLN A 836 -2.74 13.49 -33.81
CA GLN A 836 -1.55 12.86 -34.34
C GLN A 836 -0.53 13.85 -34.95
N ASP A 837 -0.78 15.15 -34.84
CA ASP A 837 0.02 16.21 -35.46
C ASP A 837 0.98 16.91 -34.47
N ASN A 838 1.27 16.25 -33.34
CA ASN A 838 2.15 16.78 -32.29
C ASN A 838 3.08 15.67 -31.74
N PRO A 839 4.40 15.91 -31.60
CA PRO A 839 5.34 14.94 -31.03
C PRO A 839 5.00 14.43 -29.61
N ILE A 840 4.16 15.15 -28.86
CA ILE A 840 3.71 14.70 -27.52
C ILE A 840 2.80 13.46 -27.63
N THR A 841 1.94 13.43 -28.65
CA THR A 841 0.81 12.51 -28.76
C THR A 841 0.86 11.59 -29.97
N ALA A 842 1.67 11.90 -30.98
CA ALA A 842 1.69 11.17 -32.25
C ALA A 842 2.25 9.72 -32.17
N SER A 843 2.81 9.33 -31.03
CA SER A 843 3.26 7.96 -30.74
C SER A 843 2.22 7.10 -29.99
N TYR A 844 0.98 7.58 -29.94
CA TYR A 844 -0.19 6.90 -29.40
C TYR A 844 -1.20 6.69 -30.52
N ASP A 845 -2.10 5.72 -30.36
CA ASP A 845 -3.15 5.51 -31.33
C ASP A 845 -4.08 6.73 -31.44
N ALA A 846 -4.73 6.90 -32.59
CA ALA A 846 -5.69 8.00 -32.78
C ALA A 846 -6.86 7.97 -31.78
N GLN A 847 -7.12 6.80 -31.21
CA GLN A 847 -8.04 6.62 -30.09
C GLN A 847 -7.38 5.73 -29.04
N GLU A 848 -7.37 6.19 -27.79
CA GLU A 848 -6.82 5.47 -26.65
C GLU A 848 -7.78 5.55 -25.48
N TYR A 849 -7.77 4.54 -24.63
CA TYR A 849 -8.31 4.64 -23.29
C TYR A 849 -7.25 5.25 -22.37
N LEU A 850 -7.64 6.28 -21.62
CA LEU A 850 -6.81 7.02 -20.69
C LEU A 850 -7.46 7.00 -19.31
N TYR A 851 -6.68 7.35 -18.29
CA TYR A 851 -7.08 7.26 -16.89
C TYR A 851 -7.17 8.64 -16.24
N THR A 852 -8.10 8.80 -15.30
CA THR A 852 -8.23 9.98 -14.45
C THR A 852 -8.45 9.57 -12.99
N LEU A 853 -7.99 10.37 -12.03
CA LEU A 853 -8.35 10.29 -10.60
C LEU A 853 -9.20 11.50 -10.18
N SER A 854 -9.26 12.54 -11.01
CA SER A 854 -9.89 13.81 -10.67
C SER A 854 -11.10 14.16 -11.53
N GLY A 855 -11.48 13.33 -12.50
CA GLY A 855 -12.62 13.58 -13.39
C GLY A 855 -12.67 14.97 -14.05
N SER A 856 -11.52 15.63 -14.20
CA SER A 856 -11.46 17.02 -14.67
C SER A 856 -11.39 17.12 -16.20
N TYR A 857 -11.96 18.19 -16.76
CA TYR A 857 -12.00 18.44 -18.20
C TYR A 857 -11.99 19.94 -18.53
N VAL A 858 -11.43 20.29 -19.68
CA VAL A 858 -11.26 21.69 -20.10
C VAL A 858 -12.49 22.16 -20.88
N THR A 859 -13.06 23.30 -20.50
CA THR A 859 -14.29 23.85 -21.10
C THR A 859 -14.02 24.95 -22.11
N ALA A 860 -12.94 25.72 -21.95
CA ALA A 860 -12.48 26.69 -22.94
C ALA A 860 -10.95 26.87 -22.92
N VAL A 861 -10.40 27.20 -24.08
CA VAL A 861 -8.99 27.58 -24.28
C VAL A 861 -8.91 28.78 -25.25
N PRO A 862 -7.88 29.64 -25.17
CA PRO A 862 -7.68 30.70 -26.16
C PRO A 862 -7.38 30.14 -27.56
N LYS A 863 -7.64 30.92 -28.61
CA LYS A 863 -7.37 30.52 -30.01
C LYS A 863 -5.91 30.18 -30.31
N THR A 864 -4.97 30.68 -29.50
CA THR A 864 -3.54 30.38 -29.62
C THR A 864 -3.15 29.03 -29.01
N ALA A 865 -4.05 28.38 -28.27
CA ALA A 865 -3.81 27.04 -27.76
C ALA A 865 -3.95 26.00 -28.88
N LYS A 866 -3.05 25.01 -28.88
CA LYS A 866 -3.13 23.83 -29.75
C LYS A 866 -3.69 22.66 -28.94
N VAL A 867 -4.89 22.19 -29.28
CA VAL A 867 -5.51 21.02 -28.67
C VAL A 867 -4.74 19.75 -29.06
N LEU A 868 -4.44 18.92 -28.06
CA LEU A 868 -3.72 17.65 -28.21
C LEU A 868 -4.66 16.43 -28.11
N ALA A 869 -5.71 16.52 -27.30
CA ALA A 869 -6.63 15.41 -27.07
C ALA A 869 -8.01 15.90 -26.64
N VAL A 870 -9.05 15.13 -26.97
CA VAL A 870 -10.46 15.41 -26.65
C VAL A 870 -11.09 14.14 -26.08
N ILE A 871 -11.86 14.27 -25.01
CA ILE A 871 -12.63 13.16 -24.44
C ILE A 871 -13.69 12.74 -25.48
N SER A 872 -13.77 11.45 -25.80
CA SER A 872 -14.58 10.99 -26.92
C SER A 872 -16.07 11.30 -26.73
N LYS A 873 -16.80 11.46 -27.84
CA LYS A 873 -18.27 11.61 -27.86
C LYS A 873 -19.01 10.29 -28.02
N GLN A 874 -18.29 9.19 -28.18
CA GLN A 874 -18.91 7.88 -28.40
C GLN A 874 -19.75 7.47 -27.17
N PRO A 875 -20.84 6.70 -27.37
CA PRO A 875 -21.68 6.25 -26.26
C PRO A 875 -20.91 5.46 -25.20
N ASP A 876 -19.94 4.66 -25.62
CA ASP A 876 -19.07 3.78 -24.83
C ASP A 876 -17.77 4.46 -24.34
N PHE A 877 -17.74 5.80 -24.27
CA PHE A 877 -16.50 6.50 -23.92
C PHE A 877 -16.02 6.18 -22.51
N TYR A 878 -16.91 5.90 -21.55
CA TYR A 878 -16.55 5.60 -20.17
C TYR A 878 -16.63 4.10 -19.98
N LYS A 879 -15.52 3.50 -19.54
CA LYS A 879 -15.38 2.04 -19.47
C LYS A 879 -15.69 1.51 -18.07
N GLY A 880 -15.08 2.09 -17.03
CA GLY A 880 -15.24 1.66 -15.65
C GLY A 880 -14.53 2.58 -14.66
N GLY A 881 -14.85 2.40 -13.38
CA GLY A 881 -14.40 3.22 -12.24
C GLY A 881 -15.55 3.90 -11.51
N TRP A 882 -15.22 4.95 -10.74
CA TRP A 882 -16.16 5.82 -10.03
C TRP A 882 -16.04 7.27 -10.49
N TRP A 883 -16.84 7.67 -11.48
CA TRP A 883 -16.90 9.04 -11.98
C TRP A 883 -18.36 9.53 -12.14
N PRO A 884 -19.04 9.88 -11.03
CA PRO A 884 -20.36 10.47 -11.07
C PRO A 884 -20.47 11.64 -12.06
N LYS A 885 -21.49 11.59 -12.93
CA LYS A 885 -21.75 12.59 -13.99
C LYS A 885 -20.64 12.72 -15.05
N HIS A 886 -19.87 11.66 -15.30
CA HIS A 886 -18.83 11.60 -16.34
C HIS A 886 -19.32 12.09 -17.72
N ASP A 887 -20.60 11.92 -18.06
CA ASP A 887 -21.20 12.39 -19.32
C ASP A 887 -20.99 13.90 -19.60
N GLN A 888 -20.80 14.73 -18.58
CA GLN A 888 -20.53 16.16 -18.76
C GLN A 888 -19.17 16.44 -19.44
N ALA A 889 -18.27 15.47 -19.40
CA ALA A 889 -16.95 15.53 -19.99
C ALA A 889 -16.92 15.15 -21.48
N LYS A 890 -17.99 14.54 -22.02
CA LYS A 890 -18.05 14.10 -23.43
C LYS A 890 -17.75 15.25 -24.40
N GLY A 891 -16.81 15.01 -25.31
CA GLY A 891 -16.40 15.99 -26.32
C GLY A 891 -15.65 17.21 -25.79
N LYS A 892 -15.28 17.23 -24.50
CA LYS A 892 -14.50 18.31 -23.89
C LYS A 892 -13.01 18.12 -24.16
N ILE A 893 -12.27 19.21 -24.09
CA ILE A 893 -10.83 19.17 -24.31
C ILE A 893 -10.19 18.44 -23.11
N LEU A 894 -9.34 17.46 -23.41
CA LEU A 894 -8.55 16.77 -22.40
C LEU A 894 -7.19 17.43 -22.24
N ALA A 895 -6.50 17.69 -23.35
CA ALA A 895 -5.13 18.20 -23.31
C ALA A 895 -4.88 19.26 -24.37
N PHE A 896 -4.00 20.22 -24.07
CA PHE A 896 -3.57 21.26 -24.99
C PHE A 896 -2.18 21.82 -24.63
N THR A 897 -1.52 22.45 -25.60
CA THR A 897 -0.36 23.31 -25.36
C THR A 897 -0.73 24.77 -25.55
N TYR A 898 -0.16 25.65 -24.74
CA TYR A 898 -0.29 27.10 -24.85
C TYR A 898 1.09 27.74 -24.88
N LYS A 899 1.33 28.54 -25.93
CA LYS A 899 2.55 29.32 -26.09
C LYS A 899 2.20 30.79 -26.31
N ASP A 900 2.78 31.65 -25.48
CA ASP A 900 2.78 33.11 -25.59
C ASP A 900 4.20 33.62 -25.28
N LYS A 901 4.49 34.92 -25.46
CA LYS A 901 5.86 35.49 -25.41
C LYS A 901 6.79 34.87 -24.37
N ASN A 902 6.32 34.76 -23.12
CA ASN A 902 7.10 34.19 -22.01
C ASN A 902 6.47 32.92 -21.41
N LYS A 903 5.37 32.39 -21.95
CA LYS A 903 4.67 31.23 -21.36
C LYS A 903 4.74 30.04 -22.30
N ASN A 904 5.19 28.91 -21.78
CA ASN A 904 5.19 27.62 -22.47
C ASN A 904 4.59 26.57 -21.53
N VAL A 905 3.30 26.30 -21.72
CA VAL A 905 2.52 25.44 -20.82
C VAL A 905 1.94 24.26 -21.60
N THR A 906 2.14 23.05 -21.10
CA THR A 906 1.42 21.85 -21.55
C THR A 906 0.45 21.43 -20.46
N VAL A 907 -0.78 21.10 -20.84
CA VAL A 907 -1.87 20.88 -19.90
C VAL A 907 -2.59 19.58 -20.24
N PHE A 908 -2.83 18.77 -19.23
CA PHE A 908 -3.68 17.57 -19.28
C PHE A 908 -4.74 17.67 -18.18
N ALA A 909 -6.01 17.47 -18.49
CA ALA A 909 -7.05 17.57 -17.48
C ALA A 909 -7.10 16.33 -16.57
N ASN A 910 -6.58 15.19 -17.04
CA ASN A 910 -6.50 13.94 -16.30
C ASN A 910 -5.17 13.77 -15.55
N ASP A 911 -5.13 12.80 -14.65
CA ASP A 911 -4.00 12.50 -13.77
C ASP A 911 -3.01 11.54 -14.43
N LEU A 912 -1.78 11.99 -14.66
CA LEU A 912 -0.78 11.23 -15.45
C LEU A 912 0.06 10.25 -14.62
N THR A 913 0.12 10.43 -13.30
CA THR A 913 1.07 9.71 -12.43
C THR A 913 0.45 9.06 -11.21
N SER A 914 -0.88 9.14 -11.05
CA SER A 914 -1.64 8.65 -9.89
C SER A 914 -1.13 7.28 -9.44
N ASP A 915 -0.52 7.24 -8.26
CA ASP A 915 0.02 6.03 -7.60
C ASP A 915 0.86 5.14 -8.54
N ALA A 916 1.45 5.74 -9.58
CA ALA A 916 2.13 5.03 -10.66
C ALA A 916 1.30 3.92 -11.35
N HIS A 917 -0.03 3.93 -11.20
CA HIS A 917 -0.93 2.92 -11.79
C HIS A 917 -1.07 3.09 -13.32
N SER A 918 -1.19 4.34 -13.79
CA SER A 918 -1.47 4.68 -15.20
C SER A 918 -0.22 4.73 -16.09
N GLN A 919 0.57 3.66 -16.08
CA GLN A 919 1.89 3.56 -16.74
C GLN A 919 1.85 3.82 -18.25
N HIS A 920 0.72 3.57 -18.93
CA HIS A 920 0.53 3.90 -20.35
C HIS A 920 0.71 5.40 -20.60
N GLN A 921 0.33 6.25 -19.65
CA GLN A 921 0.30 7.72 -19.79
C GLN A 921 1.65 8.38 -19.46
N PHE A 922 2.62 7.63 -18.93
CA PHE A 922 3.92 8.18 -18.53
C PHE A 922 4.69 8.78 -19.72
N ARG A 923 4.52 8.23 -20.93
CA ARG A 923 5.14 8.80 -22.13
C ARG A 923 4.53 10.17 -22.48
N LEU A 924 3.25 10.44 -22.23
CA LEU A 924 2.67 11.79 -22.40
C LEU A 924 3.43 12.82 -21.55
N LEU A 925 3.73 12.49 -20.30
CA LEU A 925 4.53 13.35 -19.41
C LEU A 925 5.97 13.49 -19.93
N ALA A 926 6.65 12.39 -20.23
CA ALA A 926 8.03 12.41 -20.71
C ALA A 926 8.18 13.17 -22.04
N ASN A 927 7.30 12.92 -23.00
CA ASN A 927 7.27 13.60 -24.28
C ASN A 927 7.02 15.10 -24.09
N SER A 928 6.18 15.48 -23.13
CA SER A 928 5.97 16.89 -22.77
C SER A 928 7.24 17.53 -22.22
N VAL A 929 8.02 16.84 -21.38
CA VAL A 929 9.33 17.31 -20.88
C VAL A 929 10.31 17.48 -22.04
N PHE A 930 10.46 16.47 -22.91
CA PHE A 930 11.35 16.54 -24.06
C PHE A 930 10.93 17.63 -25.05
N HIS A 931 9.63 17.82 -25.28
CA HIS A 931 9.10 18.86 -26.14
C HIS A 931 9.32 20.27 -25.57
N ALA A 932 9.17 20.44 -24.26
CA ALA A 932 9.27 21.73 -23.59
C ALA A 932 10.71 22.22 -23.34
N ALA A 933 11.64 21.32 -23.03
CA ALA A 933 13.01 21.66 -22.65
C ALA A 933 13.81 22.35 -23.80
N PRO A 934 14.83 23.18 -23.53
CA PRO A 934 15.64 23.79 -24.59
C PRO A 934 16.40 22.72 -25.42
N GLY A 935 16.41 22.86 -26.74
CA GLY A 935 17.21 21.99 -27.62
C GLY A 935 18.72 22.31 -27.58
N ALA A 936 19.53 21.47 -28.24
CA ALA A 936 20.90 21.87 -28.61
C ALA A 936 20.89 22.86 -29.76
N SER A 937 21.74 23.90 -29.67
CA SER A 937 22.13 24.68 -30.84
C SER A 937 22.83 23.73 -31.80
N GLU A 938 22.41 23.75 -33.06
CA GLU A 938 22.98 22.87 -34.10
C GLU A 938 24.49 23.03 -34.28
#